data_AF-A0A3Q9IQB7-F1
#
_entry.id   AF-A0A3Q9IQB7-F1
#
_cell.length_a   1.000
_cell.length_b   1.000
_cell.length_c   1.000
_cell.angle_alpha   90.00
_cell.angle_beta   90.00
_cell.angle_gamma   90.00
#
_symmetry.space_group_name_H-M   'P 1'
#
loop_
_entity.id
_entity.type
_entity.pdbx_description
1 polymer ?
#
loop_
_entity_poly.entity_id
_entity_poly.type
_entity_poly.pdbx_seq_one_letter_code
_entity_poly.pdbx_strand_id
1 'polypeptide(L)'
;MKKSRKRKIIVISGVCMMVGLIVWFGIFRRAGKFDTLQAVPADAVFKVNIVSVNSVYERLHRNFIWRSLKNYPYFEEYQSNLQYADSLANAYPKLEKILTDRPVTISCHQVGLNKYDFLYVCDLGKLNVIQVFEALLLGLVQDDEIKIKTIKDLNGEIREVHWGNGRFFFAIRDNLLIGSLSHALVARSLARCKASKEEQEEVVSGDIMLDLDHRQLGRWVASVMEESAVADEFSLLRNTRLMMQLNDKSLRFVGETRPDPNKYSLLDVVSFLEGGSSNLETIAGENTAAYVSFCFPSFKDAENLLLENYKVNRLQSYTEMKKSLDRLNKFLDMDVLEVFTSWVGGEVAIIKPRLENDQKADHIVLAIRAEDIHLAEDQMAYLAEQIQWRTPIRERAMEFNGHTIHYFRLKGFFQLFFGGIFERFERPYYTFLGDYVVFSNSPSTLAEMIKEYVLGNTLANNEKHTRLKGQLGSRKNVFGYMQTPNTYEFLYDAFKADTRESLEKNKGAFLSFETIGFSLSKEGGVFETQIIANYNDKAPEEYKMRELNRQFENQINKIEAGFYYPVIPDSIAVSGQEYYEYKSEQAIFKGALKDGEPDGVWCVFNVAGKLLGQFPYGNGKIDGVAPFFYENGDLLAQVTYKNGLIAGYKEFFPDGTLRTEIAYRKGVRHGTAKFYYNTGHLLCEGRYKNGRQAGKWRYYKVTGEKRDDLLIYD
;
A
#
# COMPACT_ATOMS: atom_id res chain seq x y z
N MET A 1 28.58 25.04 -17.45
CA MET A 1 28.36 23.69 -16.86
C MET A 1 27.16 22.91 -17.43
N LYS A 2 25.98 23.51 -17.75
CA LYS A 2 24.84 22.79 -18.39
C LYS A 2 25.11 22.22 -19.81
N LYS A 3 26.01 22.81 -20.60
CA LYS A 3 26.39 22.33 -21.96
C LYS A 3 27.21 21.02 -21.95
N SER A 4 28.01 20.78 -20.91
CA SER A 4 28.83 19.56 -20.76
C SER A 4 28.00 18.33 -20.38
N ARG A 5 26.91 18.51 -19.62
CA ARG A 5 25.99 17.42 -19.26
C ARG A 5 25.17 16.93 -20.47
N LYS A 6 24.81 17.83 -21.39
CA LYS A 6 24.13 17.50 -22.65
C LYS A 6 25.03 16.75 -23.64
N ARG A 7 26.34 17.08 -23.74
CA ARG A 7 27.31 16.31 -24.53
C ARG A 7 27.56 14.89 -24.02
N LYS A 8 27.49 14.68 -22.71
CA LYS A 8 27.69 13.35 -22.09
C LYS A 8 26.57 12.35 -22.41
N ILE A 9 25.34 12.82 -22.67
CA ILE A 9 24.23 11.96 -23.11
C ILE A 9 24.30 11.71 -24.62
N ILE A 10 24.90 12.66 -25.37
CA ILE A 10 25.07 12.58 -26.83
C ILE A 10 25.95 11.41 -27.28
N VAL A 11 26.97 11.14 -26.49
CA VAL A 11 27.95 10.07 -26.63
C VAL A 11 27.34 8.69 -26.36
N ILE A 12 26.51 8.56 -25.33
CA ILE A 12 25.99 7.25 -24.86
C ILE A 12 25.09 6.58 -25.90
N SER A 13 24.27 7.37 -26.60
CA SER A 13 23.24 6.83 -27.49
C SER A 13 23.76 6.47 -28.89
N GLY A 14 24.84 7.11 -29.36
CA GLY A 14 25.43 6.75 -30.64
C GLY A 14 26.42 5.57 -30.53
N VAL A 15 27.05 5.42 -29.36
CA VAL A 15 28.06 4.38 -29.08
C VAL A 15 27.37 3.03 -28.80
N CYS A 16 26.07 2.91 -29.02
CA CYS A 16 25.49 1.59 -29.22
C CYS A 16 25.86 1.07 -30.61
N MET A 17 26.02 1.90 -31.64
CA MET A 17 25.88 1.49 -33.04
C MET A 17 27.08 0.78 -33.79
N MET A 18 28.29 1.30 -34.05
CA MET A 18 29.34 0.75 -34.99
C MET A 18 29.99 -0.64 -34.78
N VAL A 19 30.18 -1.20 -33.60
CA VAL A 19 31.34 -2.13 -33.47
C VAL A 19 31.09 -3.50 -34.12
N GLY A 20 29.88 -3.86 -34.50
CA GLY A 20 29.65 -5.14 -35.17
C GLY A 20 30.28 -5.29 -36.58
N LEU A 21 30.81 -4.24 -37.25
CA LEU A 21 31.32 -4.36 -38.63
C LEU A 21 32.57 -5.26 -38.76
N ILE A 22 33.04 -5.82 -37.65
CA ILE A 22 34.15 -6.77 -37.61
C ILE A 22 33.68 -8.24 -37.58
N VAL A 23 32.42 -8.55 -37.26
CA VAL A 23 31.98 -9.97 -37.14
C VAL A 23 31.45 -10.55 -38.46
N TRP A 24 31.25 -9.73 -39.49
CA TRP A 24 30.89 -10.21 -40.83
C TRP A 24 31.98 -11.07 -41.50
N PHE A 25 33.25 -10.99 -41.10
CA PHE A 25 34.31 -11.71 -41.82
C PHE A 25 34.81 -13.03 -41.19
N GLY A 26 34.00 -13.66 -40.34
CA GLY A 26 34.43 -14.78 -39.50
C GLY A 26 33.57 -16.04 -39.53
N ILE A 27 32.98 -16.42 -40.67
CA ILE A 27 32.78 -17.82 -41.06
C ILE A 27 31.78 -18.64 -40.18
N PHE A 28 30.60 -18.91 -40.77
CA PHE A 28 29.57 -19.89 -40.38
C PHE A 28 28.72 -19.64 -39.12
N ARG A 29 27.43 -19.30 -39.33
CA ARG A 29 26.32 -20.28 -39.26
C ARG A 29 25.00 -19.62 -39.66
N ARG A 30 24.10 -20.43 -40.25
CA ARG A 30 22.69 -20.07 -40.47
C ARG A 30 22.10 -19.57 -39.15
N ALA A 31 21.59 -18.35 -39.16
CA ALA A 31 20.96 -17.71 -38.00
C ALA A 31 19.73 -18.52 -37.57
N GLY A 32 19.77 -19.07 -36.36
CA GLY A 32 18.54 -19.24 -35.59
C GLY A 32 18.09 -17.82 -35.21
N LYS A 33 16.80 -17.51 -35.39
CA LYS A 33 16.25 -16.23 -34.92
C LYS A 33 16.11 -16.35 -33.41
N PHE A 34 16.93 -15.62 -32.65
CA PHE A 34 16.72 -15.53 -31.20
C PHE A 34 15.59 -14.54 -30.92
N ASP A 35 14.65 -14.94 -30.06
CA ASP A 35 13.70 -14.02 -29.46
C ASP A 35 14.38 -13.21 -28.34
N THR A 36 13.95 -11.96 -28.12
CA THR A 36 14.55 -11.10 -27.09
C THR A 36 14.50 -11.72 -25.68
N LEU A 37 13.47 -12.50 -25.35
CA LEU A 37 13.34 -13.19 -24.07
C LEU A 37 14.36 -14.31 -23.88
N GLN A 38 14.86 -14.92 -24.96
CA GLN A 38 15.87 -15.97 -24.89
C GLN A 38 17.24 -15.46 -24.40
N ALA A 39 17.49 -14.15 -24.50
CA ALA A 39 18.69 -13.53 -23.95
C ALA A 39 18.54 -13.13 -22.48
N VAL A 40 17.32 -13.15 -21.91
CA VAL A 40 17.10 -12.72 -20.53
C VAL A 40 17.53 -13.83 -19.55
N PRO A 41 18.46 -13.56 -18.62
CA PRO A 41 18.81 -14.51 -17.57
C PRO A 41 17.61 -14.92 -16.71
N ALA A 42 17.63 -16.14 -16.17
CA ALA A 42 16.49 -16.69 -15.41
C ALA A 42 16.26 -16.01 -14.04
N ASP A 43 17.19 -15.19 -13.56
CA ASP A 43 17.11 -14.49 -12.28
C ASP A 43 16.51 -13.08 -12.39
N ALA A 44 15.84 -12.77 -13.50
CA ALA A 44 15.13 -11.51 -13.67
C ALA A 44 14.08 -11.34 -12.57
N VAL A 45 14.07 -10.17 -11.92
CA VAL A 45 13.00 -9.74 -11.00
C VAL A 45 11.72 -9.51 -11.80
N PHE A 46 11.86 -8.75 -12.89
CA PHE A 46 10.80 -8.52 -13.84
C PHE A 46 11.36 -8.39 -15.26
N LYS A 47 10.47 -8.57 -16.24
CA LYS A 47 10.73 -8.38 -17.67
C LYS A 47 9.60 -7.54 -18.25
N VAL A 48 9.95 -6.49 -18.99
CA VAL A 48 9.03 -5.69 -19.78
C VAL A 48 9.33 -5.97 -21.24
N ASN A 49 8.43 -6.68 -21.91
CA ASN A 49 8.53 -6.95 -23.33
C ASN A 49 7.65 -5.96 -24.10
N ILE A 50 8.26 -5.25 -25.04
CA ILE A 50 7.64 -4.22 -25.86
C ILE A 50 7.69 -4.72 -27.30
N VAL A 51 6.53 -4.92 -27.94
CA VAL A 51 6.46 -5.45 -29.31
C VAL A 51 6.89 -4.39 -30.34
N SER A 52 6.46 -3.14 -30.16
CA SER A 52 6.85 -2.01 -31.01
C SER A 52 7.01 -0.74 -30.17
N VAL A 53 8.26 -0.26 -30.06
CA VAL A 53 8.62 0.94 -29.28
C VAL A 53 7.88 2.17 -29.80
N ASN A 54 7.71 2.31 -31.12
CA ASN A 54 7.00 3.44 -31.73
C ASN A 54 5.53 3.45 -31.36
N SER A 55 4.90 2.28 -31.45
CA SER A 55 3.49 2.11 -31.10
C SER A 55 3.22 2.49 -29.64
N VAL A 56 4.14 2.12 -28.75
CA VAL A 56 4.09 2.50 -27.34
C VAL A 56 4.35 4.00 -27.16
N TYR A 57 5.39 4.54 -27.80
CA TYR A 57 5.76 5.95 -27.70
C TYR A 57 4.62 6.88 -28.13
N GLU A 58 4.02 6.64 -29.30
CA GLU A 58 2.91 7.43 -29.83
C GLU A 58 1.71 7.45 -28.89
N ARG A 59 1.37 6.30 -28.28
CA ARG A 59 0.27 6.22 -27.34
C ARG A 59 0.58 6.90 -26.02
N LEU A 60 1.77 6.70 -25.46
CA LEU A 60 2.20 7.41 -24.25
C LEU A 60 2.22 8.93 -24.48
N HIS A 61 2.72 9.39 -25.62
CA HIS A 61 2.77 10.82 -25.95
C HIS A 61 1.38 11.49 -25.96
N ARG A 62 0.36 10.76 -26.45
CA ARG A 62 -1.02 11.26 -26.51
C ARG A 62 -1.78 11.11 -25.19
N ASN A 63 -1.37 10.17 -24.33
CA ASN A 63 -2.04 9.84 -23.09
C ASN A 63 -1.98 10.96 -22.04
N PHE A 64 -3.10 11.21 -21.38
CA PHE A 64 -3.22 12.26 -20.35
C PHE A 64 -2.32 12.02 -19.13
N ILE A 65 -2.31 10.78 -18.61
CA ILE A 65 -1.51 10.40 -17.42
C ILE A 65 -0.04 10.72 -17.68
N TRP A 66 0.49 10.30 -18.83
CA TRP A 66 1.89 10.54 -19.19
C TRP A 66 2.22 12.03 -19.27
N ARG A 67 1.34 12.85 -19.86
CA ARG A 67 1.55 14.31 -19.94
C ARG A 67 1.63 14.95 -18.56
N SER A 68 0.81 14.51 -17.63
CA SER A 68 0.80 15.02 -16.26
C SER A 68 2.02 14.54 -15.46
N LEU A 69 2.40 13.26 -15.59
CA LEU A 69 3.54 12.69 -14.87
C LEU A 69 4.87 13.40 -15.17
N LYS A 70 5.04 13.97 -16.38
CA LYS A 70 6.23 14.74 -16.78
C LYS A 70 6.56 15.93 -15.86
N ASN A 71 5.60 16.39 -15.06
CA ASN A 71 5.83 17.48 -14.10
C ASN A 71 6.61 17.02 -12.86
N TYR A 72 6.87 15.72 -12.70
CA TYR A 72 7.62 15.15 -11.58
C TYR A 72 9.05 14.75 -11.99
N PRO A 73 10.04 14.87 -11.07
CA PRO A 73 11.47 14.79 -11.43
C PRO A 73 11.91 13.54 -12.20
N TYR A 74 11.46 12.33 -11.81
CA TYR A 74 11.87 11.10 -12.51
C TYR A 74 11.35 11.04 -13.95
N PHE A 75 10.11 11.49 -14.15
CA PHE A 75 9.47 11.46 -15.46
C PHE A 75 9.98 12.60 -16.35
N GLU A 76 10.36 13.74 -15.77
CA GLU A 76 11.04 14.83 -16.49
C GLU A 76 12.38 14.36 -17.06
N GLU A 77 13.18 13.63 -16.27
CA GLU A 77 14.45 13.07 -16.72
C GLU A 77 14.25 12.05 -17.85
N TYR A 78 13.29 11.13 -17.68
CA TYR A 78 12.97 10.15 -18.72
C TYR A 78 12.46 10.80 -20.02
N GLN A 79 11.58 11.79 -19.91
CA GLN A 79 11.10 12.55 -21.08
C GLN A 79 12.24 13.31 -21.77
N SER A 80 13.18 13.87 -21.02
CA SER A 80 14.36 14.53 -21.57
C SER A 80 15.21 13.55 -22.38
N ASN A 81 15.34 12.30 -21.90
CA ASN A 81 16.05 11.24 -22.60
C ASN A 81 15.31 10.78 -23.87
N LEU A 82 13.97 10.67 -23.82
CA LEU A 82 13.16 10.35 -25.01
C LEU A 82 13.25 11.44 -26.08
N GLN A 83 13.09 12.72 -25.71
CA GLN A 83 13.22 13.84 -26.66
C GLN A 83 14.61 13.88 -27.29
N TYR A 84 15.63 13.49 -26.52
CA TYR A 84 16.98 13.37 -27.04
C TYR A 84 17.11 12.21 -28.05
N ALA A 85 16.53 11.04 -27.74
CA ALA A 85 16.46 9.92 -28.68
C ALA A 85 15.72 10.29 -29.98
N ASP A 86 14.61 11.03 -29.89
CA ASP A 86 13.87 11.55 -31.05
C ASP A 86 14.74 12.50 -31.87
N SER A 87 15.49 13.40 -31.21
CA SER A 87 16.42 14.29 -31.90
C SER A 87 17.53 13.54 -32.64
N LEU A 88 18.01 12.42 -32.09
CA LEU A 88 18.99 11.56 -32.74
C LEU A 88 18.41 10.77 -33.91
N ALA A 89 17.20 10.23 -33.75
CA ALA A 89 16.48 9.55 -34.82
C ALA A 89 16.28 10.49 -36.01
N ASN A 90 15.89 11.74 -35.76
CA ASN A 90 15.75 12.78 -36.78
C ASN A 90 17.10 13.17 -37.41
N ALA A 91 18.18 13.24 -36.63
CA ALA A 91 19.52 13.54 -37.14
C ALA A 91 20.10 12.41 -38.03
N TYR A 92 19.64 11.17 -37.81
CA TYR A 92 20.08 9.99 -38.56
C TYR A 92 18.86 9.19 -39.05
N PRO A 93 18.20 9.56 -40.18
CA PRO A 93 16.94 8.93 -40.61
C PRO A 93 16.99 7.41 -40.87
N LYS A 94 18.20 6.86 -41.09
CA LYS A 94 18.40 5.39 -41.20
C LYS A 94 18.28 4.68 -39.83
N LEU A 95 18.56 5.39 -38.73
CA LEU A 95 18.52 4.95 -37.33
C LEU A 95 17.07 4.94 -36.80
N GLU A 96 16.25 5.90 -37.24
CA GLU A 96 14.81 5.97 -36.93
C GLU A 96 14.06 4.70 -37.36
N LYS A 97 14.26 4.23 -38.60
CA LYS A 97 13.65 2.96 -39.10
C LYS A 97 14.14 1.70 -38.38
N ILE A 98 15.25 1.79 -37.65
CA ILE A 98 15.88 0.66 -36.96
C ILE A 98 15.40 0.57 -35.51
N LEU A 99 15.25 1.71 -34.83
CA LEU A 99 14.94 1.75 -33.38
C LEU A 99 13.45 1.75 -33.05
N THR A 100 12.59 2.14 -33.99
CA THR A 100 11.19 2.46 -33.66
C THR A 100 10.25 1.25 -33.81
N ASP A 101 10.50 0.30 -34.73
CA ASP A 101 9.57 -0.81 -35.00
C ASP A 101 10.14 -2.20 -34.65
N ARG A 102 10.89 -2.30 -33.55
CA ARG A 102 11.52 -3.55 -33.11
C ARG A 102 11.07 -3.99 -31.72
N PRO A 103 10.98 -5.30 -31.48
CA PRO A 103 10.83 -5.85 -30.14
C PRO A 103 11.99 -5.45 -29.24
N VAL A 104 11.65 -5.00 -28.03
CA VAL A 104 12.61 -4.67 -26.98
C VAL A 104 12.16 -5.33 -25.68
N THR A 105 13.06 -6.07 -25.06
CA THR A 105 12.88 -6.55 -23.69
C THR A 105 13.80 -5.80 -22.74
N ILE A 106 13.23 -5.30 -21.64
CA ILE A 106 13.96 -4.69 -20.52
C ILE A 106 13.77 -5.59 -19.31
N SER A 107 14.84 -5.99 -18.64
CA SER A 107 14.74 -6.82 -17.44
C SER A 107 15.61 -6.32 -16.29
N CYS A 108 15.12 -6.44 -15.06
CA CYS A 108 15.83 -6.03 -13.85
C CYS A 108 16.47 -7.25 -13.19
N HIS A 109 17.75 -7.16 -12.80
CA HIS A 109 18.50 -8.26 -12.20
C HIS A 109 19.33 -7.80 -11.01
N GLN A 110 19.49 -8.70 -10.04
CA GLN A 110 20.48 -8.49 -9.00
C GLN A 110 21.89 -8.71 -9.57
N VAL A 111 22.79 -7.73 -9.39
CA VAL A 111 24.19 -7.76 -9.86
C VAL A 111 25.20 -7.70 -8.72
N GLY A 112 24.74 -7.47 -7.49
CA GLY A 112 25.53 -7.51 -6.27
C GLY A 112 24.63 -7.55 -5.04
N LEU A 113 25.21 -7.57 -3.84
CA LEU A 113 24.43 -7.55 -2.60
C LEU A 113 23.59 -6.27 -2.55
N ASN A 114 22.26 -6.43 -2.58
CA ASN A 114 21.27 -5.35 -2.63
C ASN A 114 21.48 -4.33 -3.78
N LYS A 115 22.17 -4.73 -4.85
CA LYS A 115 22.39 -3.91 -6.04
C LYS A 115 21.73 -4.53 -7.25
N TYR A 116 20.92 -3.73 -7.92
CA TYR A 116 20.14 -4.13 -9.08
C TYR A 116 20.53 -3.28 -10.29
N ASP A 117 20.47 -3.88 -11.46
CA ASP A 117 20.77 -3.23 -12.72
C ASP A 117 19.84 -3.77 -13.82
N PHE A 118 19.76 -3.03 -14.92
CA PHE A 118 18.90 -3.36 -16.05
C PHE A 118 19.69 -4.00 -17.19
N LEU A 119 19.08 -5.01 -17.80
CA LEU A 119 19.48 -5.57 -19.08
C LEU A 119 18.50 -5.07 -20.15
N TYR A 120 19.04 -4.58 -21.25
CA TYR A 120 18.30 -4.16 -22.42
C TYR A 120 18.61 -5.12 -23.56
N VAL A 121 17.59 -5.74 -24.13
CA VAL A 121 17.69 -6.64 -25.28
C VAL A 121 16.83 -6.11 -26.41
N CYS A 122 17.42 -5.89 -27.57
CA CYS A 122 16.74 -5.38 -28.76
C CYS A 122 16.97 -6.31 -29.94
N ASP A 123 15.90 -6.62 -30.68
CA ASP A 123 16.01 -7.35 -31.94
C ASP A 123 16.42 -6.41 -33.08
N LEU A 124 17.64 -6.58 -33.58
CA LEU A 124 18.16 -5.84 -34.73
C LEU A 124 17.62 -6.40 -36.07
N GLY A 125 17.01 -7.59 -36.07
CA GLY A 125 16.41 -8.19 -37.25
C GLY A 125 17.43 -8.63 -38.31
N LYS A 126 17.49 -7.92 -39.44
CA LYS A 126 18.28 -8.33 -40.61
C LYS A 126 19.70 -7.75 -40.58
N LEU A 127 20.61 -8.41 -41.28
CA LEU A 127 22.03 -8.06 -41.35
C LEU A 127 22.33 -6.60 -41.77
N ASN A 128 21.50 -6.01 -42.62
CA ASN A 128 21.67 -4.62 -43.06
C ASN A 128 21.42 -3.60 -41.93
N VAL A 129 20.54 -3.91 -40.99
CA VAL A 129 20.28 -3.10 -39.79
C VAL A 129 21.48 -3.16 -38.86
N ILE A 130 22.01 -4.37 -38.69
CA ILE A 130 23.25 -4.63 -37.99
C ILE A 130 24.37 -3.79 -38.64
N GLN A 131 24.55 -3.80 -39.96
CA GLN A 131 25.58 -2.97 -40.63
C GLN A 131 25.42 -1.45 -40.48
N VAL A 132 24.18 -0.93 -40.41
CA VAL A 132 23.91 0.51 -40.22
C VAL A 132 24.17 0.94 -38.79
N PHE A 133 23.74 0.10 -37.83
CA PHE A 133 24.19 0.17 -36.46
C PHE A 133 25.71 0.24 -36.53
N GLU A 134 26.33 -0.74 -37.16
CA GLU A 134 27.76 -0.86 -37.33
C GLU A 134 28.49 0.25 -38.09
N ALA A 135 27.79 1.28 -38.59
CA ALA A 135 28.33 2.50 -39.21
C ALA A 135 28.04 3.79 -38.40
N LEU A 136 27.43 3.73 -37.19
CA LEU A 136 27.32 4.79 -36.16
C LEU A 136 28.26 4.84 -34.89
N LEU A 137 29.05 3.82 -34.46
CA LEU A 137 30.07 3.79 -33.33
C LEU A 137 31.53 4.27 -33.66
N LEU A 138 32.20 3.95 -34.78
CA LEU A 138 33.60 4.23 -35.17
C LEU A 138 33.83 5.74 -35.32
N GLY A 139 32.89 6.44 -35.93
CA GLY A 139 32.76 7.90 -35.93
C GLY A 139 32.43 8.51 -34.57
N LEU A 140 32.05 7.72 -33.56
CA LEU A 140 32.03 8.17 -32.16
C LEU A 140 33.34 7.85 -31.44
N VAL A 141 34.07 6.81 -31.85
CA VAL A 141 35.48 6.59 -31.43
C VAL A 141 36.41 7.72 -31.89
N GLN A 142 35.99 8.54 -32.85
CA GLN A 142 36.71 9.76 -33.27
C GLN A 142 36.48 10.97 -32.32
N ASP A 143 35.61 10.85 -31.31
CA ASP A 143 35.43 11.86 -30.26
C ASP A 143 36.34 11.53 -29.07
N ASP A 144 37.26 12.44 -28.71
CA ASP A 144 38.25 12.25 -27.64
C ASP A 144 37.64 11.99 -26.25
N GLU A 145 36.34 12.27 -26.05
CA GLU A 145 35.63 12.01 -24.79
C GLU A 145 35.16 10.55 -24.62
N ILE A 146 35.21 9.72 -25.67
CA ILE A 146 34.65 8.35 -25.70
C ILE A 146 35.74 7.32 -25.97
N LYS A 147 35.85 6.31 -25.10
CA LYS A 147 36.77 5.18 -25.31
C LYS A 147 36.00 3.86 -25.36
N ILE A 148 36.40 2.99 -26.28
CA ILE A 148 35.80 1.66 -26.43
C ILE A 148 36.86 0.60 -26.28
N LYS A 149 36.59 -0.39 -25.44
CA LYS A 149 37.45 -1.53 -25.19
C LYS A 149 36.69 -2.83 -25.43
N THR A 150 37.27 -3.74 -26.19
CA THR A 150 36.73 -5.10 -26.34
C THR A 150 37.31 -6.00 -25.25
N ILE A 151 36.42 -6.73 -24.58
CA ILE A 151 36.71 -7.70 -23.52
C ILE A 151 36.31 -9.07 -24.05
N LYS A 152 37.26 -10.01 -24.06
CA LYS A 152 36.97 -11.41 -24.41
C LYS A 152 36.39 -12.11 -23.17
N ASP A 153 35.14 -12.53 -23.25
CA ASP A 153 34.47 -13.33 -22.24
C ASP A 153 34.33 -14.79 -22.71
N LEU A 154 34.04 -15.71 -21.79
CA LEU A 154 33.87 -17.13 -22.08
C LEU A 154 32.72 -17.39 -23.08
N ASN A 155 31.70 -16.52 -23.09
CA ASN A 155 30.47 -16.71 -23.87
C ASN A 155 30.35 -15.79 -25.10
N GLY A 156 31.33 -14.92 -25.34
CA GLY A 156 31.35 -14.01 -26.48
C GLY A 156 32.22 -12.77 -26.23
N GLU A 157 32.24 -11.86 -27.18
CA GLU A 157 32.93 -10.58 -27.03
C GLU A 157 32.00 -9.54 -26.43
N ILE A 158 32.42 -8.92 -25.32
CA ILE A 158 31.70 -7.84 -24.65
C ILE A 158 32.48 -6.54 -24.91
N ARG A 159 31.77 -5.47 -25.23
CA ARG A 159 32.36 -4.15 -25.49
C ARG A 159 32.04 -3.24 -24.33
N GLU A 160 33.07 -2.64 -23.77
CA GLU A 160 32.99 -1.59 -22.75
C GLU A 160 33.09 -0.24 -23.42
N VAL A 161 32.07 0.57 -23.20
CA VAL A 161 31.97 1.97 -23.61
C VAL A 161 32.23 2.83 -22.39
N HIS A 162 33.20 3.74 -22.49
CA HIS A 162 33.63 4.58 -21.38
C HIS A 162 33.53 6.06 -21.75
N TRP A 163 32.89 6.86 -20.89
CA TRP A 163 32.77 8.32 -21.05
C TRP A 163 32.84 9.02 -19.69
N GLY A 164 33.86 9.85 -19.47
CA GLY A 164 34.09 10.45 -18.15
C GLY A 164 34.24 9.39 -17.04
N ASN A 165 33.24 9.26 -16.16
CA ASN A 165 33.19 8.22 -15.12
C ASN A 165 32.16 7.12 -15.40
N GLY A 166 31.40 7.25 -16.49
CA GLY A 166 30.34 6.31 -16.89
C GLY A 166 30.88 5.15 -17.70
N ARG A 167 30.25 3.97 -17.54
CA ARG A 167 30.57 2.75 -18.27
C ARG A 167 29.29 2.05 -18.71
N PHE A 168 29.28 1.53 -19.93
CA PHE A 168 28.20 0.70 -20.46
C PHE A 168 28.79 -0.50 -21.20
N PHE A 169 28.20 -1.66 -21.01
CA PHE A 169 28.65 -2.91 -21.60
C PHE A 169 27.61 -3.39 -22.58
N PHE A 170 28.03 -3.87 -23.75
CA PHE A 170 27.11 -4.48 -24.70
C PHE A 170 27.77 -5.58 -25.51
N ALA A 171 26.94 -6.46 -26.06
CA ALA A 171 27.32 -7.52 -26.97
C ALA A 171 26.25 -7.69 -28.05
N ILE A 172 26.66 -8.20 -29.22
CA ILE A 172 25.74 -8.59 -30.29
C ILE A 172 25.82 -10.10 -30.42
N ARG A 173 24.67 -10.77 -30.36
CA ARG A 173 24.54 -12.21 -30.54
C ARG A 173 23.47 -12.50 -31.57
N ASP A 174 23.89 -13.00 -32.73
CA ASP A 174 23.00 -13.26 -33.87
C ASP A 174 22.20 -11.99 -34.24
N ASN A 175 20.87 -11.96 -34.04
CA ASN A 175 20.02 -10.80 -34.28
C ASN A 175 19.84 -9.89 -33.05
N LEU A 176 20.37 -10.22 -31.88
CA LEU A 176 20.13 -9.50 -30.64
C LEU A 176 21.26 -8.54 -30.28
N LEU A 177 20.90 -7.30 -29.97
CA LEU A 177 21.73 -6.37 -29.22
C LEU A 177 21.41 -6.52 -27.72
N ILE A 178 22.43 -6.78 -26.92
CA ILE A 178 22.31 -6.99 -25.47
C ILE A 178 23.18 -5.95 -24.77
N GLY A 179 22.63 -5.17 -23.83
CA GLY A 179 23.38 -4.12 -23.14
C GLY A 179 22.97 -3.88 -21.69
N SER A 180 23.92 -3.43 -20.86
CA SER A 180 23.72 -3.12 -19.43
C SER A 180 24.86 -2.23 -18.90
N LEU A 181 24.64 -1.54 -17.78
CA LEU A 181 25.73 -0.90 -17.02
C LEU A 181 26.62 -1.94 -16.30
N SER A 182 26.18 -3.20 -16.22
CA SER A 182 26.90 -4.31 -15.60
C SER A 182 27.49 -5.29 -16.61
N HIS A 183 28.83 -5.38 -16.63
CA HIS A 183 29.57 -6.38 -17.40
C HIS A 183 29.08 -7.82 -17.10
N ALA A 184 28.92 -8.14 -15.81
CA ALA A 184 28.51 -9.47 -15.37
C ALA A 184 27.11 -9.83 -15.89
N LEU A 185 26.21 -8.85 -16.01
CA LEU A 185 24.86 -9.10 -16.51
C LEU A 185 24.86 -9.41 -18.02
N VAL A 186 25.65 -8.68 -18.81
CA VAL A 186 25.83 -8.98 -20.25
C VAL A 186 26.45 -10.37 -20.45
N ALA A 187 27.47 -10.72 -19.66
CA ALA A 187 28.09 -12.05 -19.72
C ALA A 187 27.10 -13.18 -19.41
N ARG A 188 26.24 -13.01 -18.39
CA ARG A 188 25.18 -13.98 -18.07
C ARG A 188 24.13 -14.11 -19.17
N SER A 189 23.76 -13.00 -19.81
CA SER A 189 22.84 -13.01 -20.95
C SER A 189 23.42 -13.79 -22.14
N LEU A 190 24.69 -13.57 -22.49
CA LEU A 190 25.37 -14.34 -23.53
C LEU A 190 25.44 -15.84 -23.22
N ALA A 191 25.71 -16.20 -21.96
CA ALA A 191 25.70 -17.60 -21.51
C ALA A 191 24.33 -18.25 -21.73
N ARG A 192 23.24 -17.51 -21.47
CA ARG A 192 21.86 -17.97 -21.67
C ARG A 192 21.55 -18.26 -23.14
N CYS A 193 21.92 -17.36 -24.06
CA CYS A 193 21.75 -17.56 -25.50
C CYS A 193 22.45 -18.83 -26.02
N LYS A 194 23.56 -19.25 -25.39
CA LYS A 194 24.28 -20.48 -25.79
C LYS A 194 23.53 -21.76 -25.39
N ALA A 195 22.79 -21.72 -24.28
CA ALA A 195 22.10 -22.87 -23.71
C ALA A 195 20.68 -23.07 -24.26
N SER A 196 20.01 -22.01 -24.71
CA SER A 196 18.63 -22.05 -25.21
C SER A 196 18.61 -22.07 -26.74
N LYS A 197 18.19 -23.20 -27.33
CA LYS A 197 17.91 -23.32 -28.78
C LYS A 197 16.47 -23.73 -29.08
N GLU A 198 15.63 -23.89 -28.06
CA GLU A 198 14.23 -24.29 -28.22
C GLU A 198 13.36 -23.07 -28.52
N GLU A 199 12.53 -23.22 -29.56
CA GLU A 199 11.49 -22.27 -29.95
C GLU A 199 10.42 -22.26 -28.85
N GLN A 200 10.34 -21.15 -28.11
CA GLN A 200 9.13 -20.81 -27.38
C GLN A 200 8.32 -19.89 -28.29
N GLU A 201 7.37 -20.45 -29.03
CA GLU A 201 6.29 -19.66 -29.62
C GLU A 201 5.36 -19.21 -28.50
N GLU A 202 5.55 -18.01 -27.98
CA GLU A 202 4.48 -17.28 -27.29
C GLU A 202 3.91 -16.26 -28.25
N VAL A 203 2.65 -16.46 -28.65
CA VAL A 203 1.87 -15.46 -29.39
C VAL A 203 1.58 -14.32 -28.41
N VAL A 204 2.40 -13.28 -28.46
CA VAL A 204 2.22 -12.07 -27.65
C VAL A 204 1.17 -11.18 -28.33
N SER A 205 -0.04 -11.18 -27.77
CA SER A 205 -1.07 -10.19 -28.07
C SER A 205 -0.99 -9.07 -27.03
N GLY A 206 -0.45 -7.91 -27.40
CA GLY A 206 -0.35 -6.74 -26.54
C GLY A 206 0.95 -5.96 -26.77
N ASP A 207 0.95 -4.65 -26.52
CA ASP A 207 2.10 -3.81 -26.85
C ASP A 207 3.15 -3.69 -25.74
N ILE A 208 2.73 -3.88 -24.49
CA ILE A 208 3.60 -3.96 -23.32
C ILE A 208 3.15 -5.14 -22.47
N MET A 209 4.03 -6.12 -22.31
CA MET A 209 3.88 -7.25 -21.40
C MET A 209 4.85 -7.11 -20.24
N LEU A 210 4.36 -7.34 -19.03
CA LEU A 210 5.12 -7.36 -17.78
C LEU A 210 5.09 -8.77 -17.21
N ASP A 211 6.25 -9.40 -17.13
CA ASP A 211 6.45 -10.67 -16.42
C ASP A 211 7.16 -10.40 -15.09
N LEU A 212 6.63 -10.94 -14.00
CA LEU A 212 7.14 -10.83 -12.63
C LEU A 212 7.51 -12.21 -12.10
N ASP A 213 8.72 -12.35 -11.55
CA ASP A 213 9.08 -13.48 -10.70
C ASP A 213 8.95 -13.06 -9.24
N HIS A 214 7.98 -13.61 -8.52
CA HIS A 214 7.62 -13.13 -7.18
C HIS A 214 8.67 -13.46 -6.13
N ARG A 215 9.45 -14.53 -6.32
CA ARG A 215 10.56 -14.85 -5.41
C ARG A 215 11.69 -13.82 -5.53
N GLN A 216 12.02 -13.42 -6.76
CA GLN A 216 13.01 -12.38 -7.00
C GLN A 216 12.47 -10.99 -6.62
N LEU A 217 11.17 -10.75 -6.81
CA LEU A 217 10.49 -9.54 -6.37
C LEU A 217 10.57 -9.40 -4.84
N GLY A 218 10.29 -10.45 -4.07
CA GLY A 218 10.43 -10.42 -2.61
C GLY A 218 11.85 -10.04 -2.17
N ARG A 219 12.89 -10.56 -2.84
CA ARG A 219 14.29 -10.17 -2.57
C ARG A 219 14.56 -8.70 -2.89
N TRP A 220 14.03 -8.21 -4.00
CA TRP A 220 14.15 -6.80 -4.37
C TRP A 220 13.43 -5.90 -3.37
N VAL A 221 12.22 -6.27 -2.94
CA VAL A 221 11.47 -5.55 -1.91
C VAL A 221 12.23 -5.52 -0.58
N ALA A 222 12.79 -6.64 -0.13
CA ALA A 222 13.65 -6.68 1.07
C ALA A 222 14.90 -5.79 0.96
N SER A 223 15.36 -5.53 -0.27
CA SER A 223 16.51 -4.65 -0.50
C SER A 223 16.17 -3.16 -0.28
N VAL A 224 14.91 -2.77 -0.43
CA VAL A 224 14.43 -1.37 -0.30
C VAL A 224 13.64 -1.10 0.99
N MET A 225 13.14 -2.12 1.67
CA MET A 225 12.38 -2.00 2.93
C MET A 225 13.23 -2.26 4.18
N GLU A 226 12.92 -1.57 5.28
CA GLU A 226 13.55 -1.77 6.60
C GLU A 226 13.16 -3.13 7.22
N GLU A 227 11.89 -3.51 7.12
CA GLU A 227 11.40 -4.80 7.61
C GLU A 227 11.36 -5.85 6.49
N SER A 228 12.05 -6.97 6.69
CA SER A 228 12.06 -8.08 5.73
C SER A 228 10.79 -8.95 5.77
N ALA A 229 9.91 -8.77 6.76
CA ALA A 229 8.75 -9.64 6.99
C ALA A 229 7.75 -9.64 5.80
N VAL A 230 7.67 -8.55 5.05
CA VAL A 230 6.80 -8.45 3.85
C VAL A 230 7.37 -9.23 2.67
N ALA A 231 8.68 -9.50 2.63
CA ALA A 231 9.34 -10.17 1.52
C ALA A 231 8.90 -11.63 1.36
N ASP A 232 8.62 -12.31 2.46
CA ASP A 232 8.18 -13.70 2.45
C ASP A 232 6.75 -13.86 1.90
N GLU A 233 5.91 -12.82 1.98
CA GLU A 233 4.54 -12.82 1.46
C GLU A 233 4.52 -12.84 -0.07
N PHE A 234 5.50 -12.20 -0.73
CA PHE A 234 5.65 -12.31 -2.19
C PHE A 234 5.90 -13.76 -2.61
N SER A 235 6.58 -14.56 -1.79
CA SER A 235 6.86 -15.96 -2.12
C SER A 235 5.62 -16.87 -2.15
N LEU A 236 4.45 -16.39 -1.73
CA LEU A 236 3.18 -17.10 -1.88
C LEU A 236 2.74 -17.23 -3.35
N LEU A 237 3.23 -16.33 -4.19
CA LEU A 237 3.03 -16.37 -5.63
C LEU A 237 4.32 -16.84 -6.31
N ARG A 238 4.16 -17.52 -7.44
CA ARG A 238 5.28 -17.95 -8.28
C ARG A 238 5.62 -16.91 -9.34
N ASN A 239 4.67 -16.60 -10.21
CA ASN A 239 4.84 -15.61 -11.27
C ASN A 239 3.52 -14.89 -11.59
N THR A 240 3.65 -13.71 -12.18
CA THR A 240 2.53 -12.93 -12.71
C THR A 240 2.91 -12.40 -14.08
N ARG A 241 2.03 -12.54 -15.05
CA ARG A 241 2.16 -12.01 -16.41
C ARG A 241 1.01 -11.07 -16.68
N LEU A 242 1.32 -9.85 -17.11
CA LEU A 242 0.33 -8.78 -17.27
C LEU A 242 0.54 -8.04 -18.58
N MET A 243 -0.55 -7.85 -19.33
CA MET A 243 -0.61 -6.92 -20.45
C MET A 243 -1.09 -5.55 -19.95
N MET A 244 -0.37 -4.48 -20.29
CA MET A 244 -0.80 -3.12 -19.98
C MET A 244 -1.79 -2.60 -21.04
N GLN A 245 -2.87 -1.98 -20.56
CA GLN A 245 -3.87 -1.26 -21.34
C GLN A 245 -3.88 0.21 -20.90
N LEU A 246 -3.45 1.10 -21.80
CA LEU A 246 -3.38 2.54 -21.54
C LEU A 246 -4.75 3.19 -21.72
N ASN A 247 -5.27 3.82 -20.67
CA ASN A 247 -6.43 4.71 -20.73
C ASN A 247 -6.05 6.12 -20.23
N ASP A 248 -6.87 7.13 -20.52
CA ASP A 248 -6.58 8.51 -20.11
C ASP A 248 -6.83 8.78 -18.61
N LYS A 249 -7.61 7.93 -17.94
CA LYS A 249 -7.98 8.10 -16.52
C LYS A 249 -7.52 6.96 -15.61
N SER A 250 -6.97 5.89 -16.18
CA SER A 250 -6.45 4.76 -15.41
C SER A 250 -5.39 3.99 -16.17
N LEU A 251 -4.49 3.35 -15.42
CA LEU A 251 -3.62 2.30 -15.93
C LEU A 251 -4.29 0.96 -15.59
N ARG A 252 -4.58 0.15 -16.62
CA ARG A 252 -5.16 -1.18 -16.44
C ARG A 252 -4.16 -2.25 -16.86
N PHE A 253 -4.09 -3.32 -16.09
CA PHE A 253 -3.29 -4.50 -16.40
C PHE A 253 -4.20 -5.73 -16.34
N VAL A 254 -4.08 -6.64 -17.31
CA VAL A 254 -4.84 -7.89 -17.36
C VAL A 254 -3.90 -9.03 -17.72
N GLY A 255 -4.04 -10.20 -17.09
CA GLY A 255 -3.27 -11.39 -17.43
C GLY A 255 -3.44 -12.49 -16.40
N GLU A 256 -2.35 -13.19 -16.06
CA GLU A 256 -2.38 -14.39 -15.21
C GLU A 256 -1.45 -14.25 -14.00
N THR A 257 -1.85 -14.84 -12.86
CA THR A 257 -1.02 -14.99 -11.67
C THR A 257 -1.06 -16.43 -11.18
N ARG A 258 0.11 -17.03 -10.93
CA ARG A 258 0.21 -18.41 -10.46
C ARG A 258 0.60 -18.44 -8.98
N PRO A 259 -0.20 -19.06 -8.10
CA PRO A 259 0.24 -19.33 -6.73
C PRO A 259 1.44 -20.29 -6.72
N ASP A 260 2.23 -20.28 -5.64
CA ASP A 260 3.27 -21.29 -5.42
C ASP A 260 2.65 -22.52 -4.72
N PRO A 261 2.53 -23.67 -5.39
CA PRO A 261 1.88 -24.86 -4.83
C PRO A 261 2.68 -25.48 -3.66
N ASN A 262 3.93 -25.07 -3.46
CA ASN A 262 4.76 -25.55 -2.35
C ASN A 262 4.54 -24.74 -1.07
N LYS A 263 3.77 -23.65 -1.12
CA LYS A 263 3.52 -22.75 0.01
C LYS A 263 2.09 -22.96 0.51
N TYR A 264 1.98 -23.34 1.78
CA TYR A 264 0.68 -23.43 2.45
C TYR A 264 0.09 -22.02 2.61
N SER A 265 -0.99 -21.73 1.88
CA SER A 265 -1.68 -20.45 1.97
C SER A 265 -3.13 -20.54 1.51
N LEU A 266 -3.97 -19.65 2.06
CA LEU A 266 -5.34 -19.46 1.58
C LEU A 266 -5.38 -19.08 0.09
N LEU A 267 -4.37 -18.37 -0.40
CA LEU A 267 -4.27 -17.93 -1.80
C LEU A 267 -4.17 -19.10 -2.80
N ASP A 268 -3.42 -20.15 -2.44
CA ASP A 268 -3.36 -21.38 -3.25
C ASP A 268 -4.73 -22.08 -3.29
N VAL A 269 -5.39 -22.19 -2.14
CA VAL A 269 -6.68 -22.90 -2.04
C VAL A 269 -7.81 -22.19 -2.76
N VAL A 270 -7.93 -20.87 -2.60
CA VAL A 270 -8.98 -20.12 -3.29
C VAL A 270 -8.80 -20.11 -4.80
N SER A 271 -7.63 -20.51 -5.34
CA SER A 271 -7.44 -20.69 -6.79
C SER A 271 -8.23 -21.85 -7.38
N PHE A 272 -8.67 -22.79 -6.54
CA PHE A 272 -9.47 -23.96 -6.94
C PHE A 272 -10.98 -23.76 -6.69
N LEU A 273 -11.36 -22.75 -5.91
CA LEU A 273 -12.75 -22.46 -5.51
C LEU A 273 -13.42 -21.42 -6.41
N GLU A 274 -14.74 -21.44 -6.48
CA GLU A 274 -15.48 -20.37 -7.16
C GLU A 274 -15.39 -19.05 -6.39
N GLY A 275 -15.34 -17.93 -7.11
CA GLY A 275 -15.26 -16.60 -6.51
C GLY A 275 -16.55 -16.18 -5.80
N GLY A 276 -16.39 -15.39 -4.73
CA GLY A 276 -17.48 -14.85 -3.91
C GLY A 276 -17.60 -13.32 -3.98
N SER A 277 -18.61 -12.77 -3.32
CA SER A 277 -18.77 -11.32 -3.17
C SER A 277 -18.17 -10.85 -1.86
N SER A 278 -17.36 -9.79 -1.93
CA SER A 278 -16.91 -9.07 -0.73
C SER A 278 -17.96 -8.07 -0.29
N ASN A 279 -18.26 -8.00 1.01
CA ASN A 279 -19.08 -6.96 1.64
C ASN A 279 -18.26 -6.06 2.57
N LEU A 280 -16.93 -6.16 2.52
CA LEU A 280 -16.02 -5.52 3.48
C LEU A 280 -16.20 -4.00 3.59
N GLU A 281 -16.71 -3.36 2.54
CA GLU A 281 -16.96 -1.92 2.53
C GLU A 281 -18.00 -1.46 3.56
N THR A 282 -18.83 -2.36 4.08
CA THR A 282 -19.83 -2.03 5.11
C THR A 282 -19.22 -1.80 6.48
N ILE A 283 -18.02 -2.35 6.74
CA ILE A 283 -17.34 -2.26 8.05
C ILE A 283 -15.98 -1.56 7.99
N ALA A 284 -15.31 -1.55 6.83
CA ALA A 284 -14.04 -0.88 6.66
C ALA A 284 -14.24 0.64 6.62
N GLY A 285 -13.54 1.37 7.49
CA GLY A 285 -13.65 2.83 7.59
C GLY A 285 -13.27 3.55 6.28
N GLU A 286 -13.85 4.72 6.04
CA GLU A 286 -13.68 5.51 4.80
C GLU A 286 -12.20 5.82 4.50
N ASN A 287 -11.40 6.01 5.55
CA ASN A 287 -9.98 6.32 5.45
C ASN A 287 -9.07 5.08 5.46
N THR A 288 -9.60 3.88 5.20
CA THR A 288 -8.81 2.65 5.04
C THR A 288 -7.63 2.88 4.09
N ALA A 289 -6.44 2.45 4.50
CA ALA A 289 -5.23 2.60 3.69
C ALA A 289 -5.12 1.51 2.62
N ALA A 290 -5.37 0.27 3.01
CA ALA A 290 -5.45 -0.86 2.09
C ALA A 290 -6.25 -2.01 2.70
N TYR A 291 -6.76 -2.90 1.85
CA TYR A 291 -7.24 -4.21 2.30
C TYR A 291 -7.01 -5.27 1.21
N VAL A 292 -6.96 -6.52 1.64
CA VAL A 292 -7.05 -7.70 0.77
C VAL A 292 -8.14 -8.61 1.33
N SER A 293 -9.14 -8.92 0.52
CA SER A 293 -10.25 -9.82 0.84
C SER A 293 -10.15 -11.10 0.02
N PHE A 294 -10.26 -12.24 0.69
CA PHE A 294 -10.35 -13.57 0.12
C PHE A 294 -11.81 -14.03 0.20
N CYS A 295 -12.39 -14.35 -0.95
CA CYS A 295 -13.79 -14.69 -1.09
C CYS A 295 -13.92 -16.11 -1.67
N PHE A 296 -14.77 -16.92 -1.05
CA PHE A 296 -15.00 -18.32 -1.41
C PHE A 296 -16.45 -18.73 -1.06
N PRO A 297 -16.97 -19.84 -1.60
CA PRO A 297 -18.38 -20.18 -1.45
C PRO A 297 -18.76 -20.59 -0.02
N SER A 298 -17.87 -21.36 0.63
CA SER A 298 -18.00 -21.83 2.00
C SER A 298 -16.62 -22.05 2.60
N PHE A 299 -16.45 -21.74 3.88
CA PHE A 299 -15.21 -22.01 4.58
C PHE A 299 -14.91 -23.49 4.70
N LYS A 300 -15.93 -24.34 4.83
CA LYS A 300 -15.78 -25.79 4.94
C LYS A 300 -15.07 -26.41 3.74
N ASP A 301 -15.41 -25.94 2.53
CA ASP A 301 -14.75 -26.40 1.30
C ASP A 301 -13.29 -25.93 1.24
N ALA A 302 -13.04 -24.68 1.65
CA ALA A 302 -11.68 -24.14 1.75
C ALA A 302 -10.84 -24.89 2.79
N GLU A 303 -11.40 -25.17 3.96
CA GLU A 303 -10.74 -25.90 5.05
C GLU A 303 -10.36 -27.33 4.62
N ASN A 304 -11.28 -28.05 3.97
CA ASN A 304 -10.99 -29.39 3.47
C ASN A 304 -9.81 -29.39 2.48
N LEU A 305 -9.80 -28.47 1.52
CA LEU A 305 -8.70 -28.33 0.56
C LEU A 305 -7.39 -27.91 1.24
N LEU A 306 -7.46 -26.97 2.21
CA LEU A 306 -6.30 -26.56 3.01
C LEU A 306 -5.69 -27.76 3.73
N LEU A 307 -6.51 -28.57 4.40
CA LEU A 307 -6.06 -29.74 5.15
C LEU A 307 -5.49 -30.83 4.24
N GLU A 308 -6.10 -31.08 3.07
CA GLU A 308 -5.60 -32.05 2.10
C GLU A 308 -4.26 -31.61 1.50
N ASN A 309 -4.16 -30.38 0.99
CA ASN A 309 -2.91 -29.84 0.44
C ASN A 309 -1.78 -29.87 1.49
N TYR A 310 -2.10 -29.55 2.74
CA TYR A 310 -1.11 -29.53 3.81
C TYR A 310 -0.63 -30.93 4.20
N LYS A 311 -1.52 -31.93 4.25
CA LYS A 311 -1.16 -33.34 4.48
C LYS A 311 -0.22 -33.89 3.41
N VAL A 312 -0.50 -33.58 2.14
CA VAL A 312 0.27 -34.11 0.99
C VAL A 312 1.63 -33.43 0.86
N ASN A 313 1.66 -32.09 0.93
CA ASN A 313 2.86 -31.32 0.58
C ASN A 313 3.76 -30.97 1.78
N ARG A 314 3.24 -31.05 3.02
CA ARG A 314 3.90 -30.56 4.25
C ARG A 314 3.65 -31.46 5.47
N LEU A 315 3.76 -32.79 5.31
CA LEU A 315 3.41 -33.79 6.34
C LEU A 315 4.02 -33.51 7.74
N GLN A 316 5.27 -33.04 7.82
CA GLN A 316 5.92 -32.74 9.09
C GLN A 316 5.27 -31.55 9.80
N SER A 317 5.09 -30.42 9.10
CA SER A 317 4.44 -29.23 9.65
C SER A 317 2.96 -29.50 9.99
N TYR A 318 2.27 -30.32 9.19
CA TYR A 318 0.93 -30.82 9.51
C TYR A 318 0.90 -31.60 10.83
N THR A 319 1.87 -32.47 11.05
CA THR A 319 1.97 -33.27 12.28
C THR A 319 2.21 -32.38 13.52
N GLU A 320 3.04 -31.35 13.39
CA GLU A 320 3.31 -30.37 14.47
C GLU A 320 2.10 -29.50 14.79
N MET A 321 1.40 -29.05 13.74
CA MET A 321 0.14 -28.31 13.84
C MET A 321 -0.92 -29.15 14.57
N LYS A 322 -1.14 -30.39 14.13
CA LYS A 322 -2.10 -31.32 14.75
C LYS A 322 -1.79 -31.57 16.22
N LYS A 323 -0.52 -31.82 16.58
CA LYS A 323 -0.10 -31.97 17.99
C LYS A 323 -0.38 -30.72 18.82
N SER A 324 -0.34 -29.54 18.22
CA SER A 324 -0.62 -28.28 18.92
C SER A 324 -2.12 -28.10 19.12
N LEU A 325 -2.93 -28.45 18.11
CA LEU A 325 -4.39 -28.48 18.20
C LEU A 325 -4.87 -29.50 19.24
N ASP A 326 -4.34 -30.73 19.23
CA ASP A 326 -4.71 -31.78 20.21
C ASP A 326 -4.41 -31.34 21.66
N ARG A 327 -3.29 -30.64 21.87
CA ARG A 327 -2.92 -30.06 23.17
C ARG A 327 -3.90 -28.97 23.59
N LEU A 328 -4.31 -28.11 22.66
CA LEU A 328 -5.25 -27.02 22.91
C LEU A 328 -6.65 -27.57 23.22
N ASN A 329 -7.15 -28.51 22.41
CA ASN A 329 -8.43 -29.18 22.62
C ASN A 329 -8.49 -29.86 24.00
N LYS A 330 -7.42 -30.55 24.40
CA LYS A 330 -7.32 -31.16 25.74
C LYS A 330 -7.25 -30.13 26.87
N PHE A 331 -6.63 -28.98 26.64
CA PHE A 331 -6.51 -27.92 27.64
C PHE A 331 -7.85 -27.21 27.89
N LEU A 332 -8.61 -26.96 26.83
CA LEU A 332 -9.91 -26.29 26.88
C LEU A 332 -11.10 -27.25 27.04
N ASP A 333 -10.87 -28.57 26.95
CA ASP A 333 -11.90 -29.61 26.99
C ASP A 333 -13.01 -29.43 25.94
N MET A 334 -12.60 -29.05 24.72
CA MET A 334 -13.50 -28.76 23.61
C MET A 334 -12.80 -28.98 22.26
N ASP A 335 -13.57 -29.17 21.19
CA ASP A 335 -13.03 -29.07 19.84
C ASP A 335 -13.01 -27.62 19.39
N VAL A 336 -11.87 -26.97 19.62
CA VAL A 336 -11.70 -25.53 19.37
C VAL A 336 -11.82 -25.24 17.87
N LEU A 337 -11.42 -26.19 17.02
CA LEU A 337 -11.49 -26.02 15.58
C LEU A 337 -12.95 -25.92 15.14
N GLU A 338 -13.76 -26.92 15.50
CA GLU A 338 -15.19 -26.96 15.16
C GLU A 338 -15.93 -25.73 15.69
N VAL A 339 -15.67 -25.34 16.95
CA VAL A 339 -16.30 -24.17 17.57
C VAL A 339 -15.98 -22.88 16.79
N PHE A 340 -14.72 -22.70 16.39
CA PHE A 340 -14.33 -21.50 15.66
C PHE A 340 -14.77 -21.51 14.20
N THR A 341 -14.71 -22.65 13.51
CA THR A 341 -14.98 -22.70 12.06
C THR A 341 -16.46 -22.85 11.74
N SER A 342 -17.28 -23.31 12.69
CA SER A 342 -18.73 -23.52 12.52
C SER A 342 -19.52 -22.29 12.05
N TRP A 343 -19.03 -21.08 12.34
CA TRP A 343 -19.69 -19.83 11.96
C TRP A 343 -18.99 -19.09 10.82
N VAL A 344 -17.81 -19.53 10.37
CA VAL A 344 -17.03 -18.81 9.36
C VAL A 344 -17.71 -18.91 7.99
N GLY A 345 -18.09 -17.75 7.45
CA GLY A 345 -18.73 -17.60 6.16
C GLY A 345 -17.74 -17.54 4.99
N GLY A 346 -18.21 -16.98 3.87
CA GLY A 346 -17.49 -16.98 2.59
C GLY A 346 -16.45 -15.86 2.38
N GLU A 347 -16.05 -15.13 3.42
CA GLU A 347 -15.10 -14.02 3.28
C GLU A 347 -14.17 -13.87 4.49
N VAL A 348 -12.87 -13.76 4.20
CA VAL A 348 -11.81 -13.43 5.17
C VAL A 348 -10.97 -12.31 4.58
N ALA A 349 -10.72 -11.25 5.35
CA ALA A 349 -9.99 -10.09 4.87
C ALA A 349 -8.96 -9.58 5.86
N ILE A 350 -7.88 -9.01 5.34
CA ILE A 350 -6.92 -8.21 6.11
C ILE A 350 -7.11 -6.75 5.72
N ILE A 351 -7.36 -5.89 6.71
CA ILE A 351 -7.50 -4.44 6.55
C ILE A 351 -6.32 -3.76 7.22
N LYS A 352 -5.70 -2.82 6.51
CA LYS A 352 -4.78 -1.82 7.06
C LYS A 352 -5.54 -0.50 7.18
N PRO A 353 -6.06 -0.16 8.38
CA PRO A 353 -6.69 1.14 8.60
C PRO A 353 -5.63 2.25 8.61
N ARG A 354 -6.05 3.49 8.35
CA ARG A 354 -5.24 4.68 8.63
C ARG A 354 -5.54 5.15 10.05
N LEU A 355 -4.53 5.20 10.91
CA LEU A 355 -4.66 5.73 12.27
C LEU A 355 -3.98 7.10 12.38
N GLU A 356 -4.58 8.02 13.10
CA GLU A 356 -4.15 9.42 13.09
C GLU A 356 -2.75 9.68 13.68
N ASN A 357 -2.36 8.90 14.70
CA ASN A 357 -1.20 9.16 15.55
C ASN A 357 -0.26 7.93 15.72
N ASP A 358 -0.60 6.78 15.12
CA ASP A 358 0.19 5.56 15.26
C ASP A 358 0.12 4.71 13.98
N GLN A 359 1.16 4.79 13.15
CA GLN A 359 1.22 4.10 11.86
C GLN A 359 1.98 2.78 11.91
N LYS A 360 2.24 2.23 13.11
CA LYS A 360 2.98 0.97 13.26
C LYS A 360 2.42 -0.15 12.38
N ALA A 361 3.33 -1.04 11.96
CA ALA A 361 3.04 -2.15 11.07
C ALA A 361 2.07 -3.19 11.66
N ASP A 362 1.97 -3.28 12.98
CA ASP A 362 1.10 -4.20 13.71
C ASP A 362 -0.35 -3.73 13.84
N HIS A 363 -0.66 -2.48 13.49
CA HIS A 363 -2.03 -1.97 13.38
C HIS A 363 -2.70 -2.51 12.12
N ILE A 364 -3.07 -3.77 12.16
CA ILE A 364 -3.81 -4.51 11.14
C ILE A 364 -5.06 -5.11 11.75
N VAL A 365 -6.00 -5.43 10.88
CA VAL A 365 -7.30 -5.98 11.25
C VAL A 365 -7.55 -7.23 10.42
N LEU A 366 -8.00 -8.29 11.07
CA LEU A 366 -8.53 -9.49 10.43
C LEU A 366 -10.05 -9.43 10.56
N ALA A 367 -10.75 -9.35 9.44
CA ALA A 367 -12.21 -9.39 9.39
C ALA A 367 -12.64 -10.73 8.82
N ILE A 368 -13.46 -11.47 9.56
CA ILE A 368 -14.02 -12.76 9.15
C ILE A 368 -15.52 -12.60 9.09
N ARG A 369 -16.11 -12.78 7.91
CA ARG A 369 -17.56 -12.70 7.74
C ARG A 369 -18.19 -13.96 8.32
N ALA A 370 -19.18 -13.80 9.19
CA ALA A 370 -19.95 -14.90 9.71
C ALA A 370 -21.03 -15.34 8.70
N GLU A 371 -21.34 -16.63 8.67
CA GLU A 371 -22.54 -17.13 7.99
C GLU A 371 -23.81 -16.75 8.78
N ASP A 372 -23.74 -16.85 10.10
CA ASP A 372 -24.70 -16.34 11.06
C ASP A 372 -23.95 -15.63 12.20
N ILE A 373 -24.19 -14.32 12.35
CA ILE A 373 -23.50 -13.51 13.36
C ILE A 373 -23.88 -13.91 14.79
N HIS A 374 -25.12 -14.35 15.03
CA HIS A 374 -25.54 -14.77 16.37
C HIS A 374 -24.88 -16.09 16.78
N LEU A 375 -24.72 -17.00 15.83
CA LEU A 375 -23.92 -18.21 16.07
C LEU A 375 -22.46 -17.85 16.37
N ALA A 376 -21.88 -16.89 15.65
CA ALA A 376 -20.52 -16.43 15.92
C ALA A 376 -20.40 -15.80 17.32
N GLU A 377 -21.35 -14.96 17.73
CA GLU A 377 -21.43 -14.38 19.07
C GLU A 377 -21.46 -15.47 20.15
N ASP A 378 -22.36 -16.45 20.02
CA ASP A 378 -22.51 -17.56 20.97
C ASP A 378 -21.25 -18.43 21.07
N GLN A 379 -20.66 -18.82 19.92
CA GLN A 379 -19.46 -19.67 19.89
C GLN A 379 -18.22 -18.94 20.41
N MET A 380 -18.07 -17.65 20.09
CA MET A 380 -16.96 -16.84 20.62
C MET A 380 -17.12 -16.58 22.12
N ALA A 381 -18.34 -16.37 22.62
CA ALA A 381 -18.62 -16.26 24.04
C ALA A 381 -18.31 -17.57 24.77
N TYR A 382 -18.74 -18.71 24.23
CA TYR A 382 -18.43 -20.03 24.79
C TYR A 382 -16.92 -20.29 24.85
N LEU A 383 -16.19 -19.99 23.76
CA LEU A 383 -14.74 -20.12 23.71
C LEU A 383 -14.04 -19.21 24.74
N ALA A 384 -14.48 -17.96 24.86
CA ALA A 384 -13.93 -17.01 25.84
C ALA A 384 -14.15 -17.50 27.28
N GLU A 385 -15.33 -18.04 27.59
CA GLU A 385 -15.65 -18.60 28.89
C GLU A 385 -14.70 -19.75 29.26
N GLN A 386 -14.49 -20.71 28.34
CA GLN A 386 -13.59 -21.85 28.58
C GLN A 386 -12.14 -21.39 28.80
N ILE A 387 -11.67 -20.40 28.04
CA ILE A 387 -10.34 -19.81 28.24
C ILE A 387 -10.24 -19.14 29.62
N GLN A 388 -11.28 -18.43 30.05
CA GLN A 388 -11.31 -17.74 31.34
C GLN A 388 -11.28 -18.72 32.51
N TRP A 389 -12.05 -19.80 32.48
CA TRP A 389 -12.04 -20.85 33.52
C TRP A 389 -10.66 -21.50 33.70
N ARG A 390 -9.85 -21.54 32.64
CA ARG A 390 -8.53 -22.19 32.63
C ARG A 390 -7.36 -21.21 32.79
N THR A 391 -7.59 -19.90 32.95
CA THR A 391 -6.53 -18.89 33.06
C THR A 391 -6.68 -17.97 34.30
N PRO A 392 -5.58 -17.62 35.00
CA PRO A 392 -5.63 -16.97 36.32
C PRO A 392 -5.96 -15.46 36.33
N ILE A 393 -6.28 -14.84 35.19
CA ILE A 393 -6.48 -13.37 35.08
C ILE A 393 -7.90 -13.11 34.58
N ARG A 394 -8.72 -12.43 35.41
CA ARG A 394 -10.04 -11.94 35.01
C ARG A 394 -9.90 -10.80 34.00
N GLU A 395 -10.59 -10.97 32.88
CA GLU A 395 -10.57 -10.04 31.75
C GLU A 395 -11.36 -8.77 32.07
N ARG A 396 -10.93 -7.63 31.52
CA ARG A 396 -11.76 -6.43 31.45
C ARG A 396 -12.11 -6.23 29.98
N ALA A 397 -13.33 -6.59 29.62
CA ALA A 397 -13.91 -6.16 28.36
C ALA A 397 -13.97 -4.62 28.36
N MET A 398 -13.70 -4.01 27.21
CA MET A 398 -13.75 -2.56 27.06
C MET A 398 -15.04 -2.19 26.33
N GLU A 399 -15.84 -1.31 26.92
CA GLU A 399 -17.02 -0.75 26.26
C GLU A 399 -16.64 0.50 25.48
N PHE A 400 -17.00 0.53 24.20
CA PHE A 400 -16.74 1.67 23.33
C PHE A 400 -17.91 1.90 22.37
N ASN A 401 -18.58 3.05 22.47
CA ASN A 401 -19.74 3.43 21.65
C ASN A 401 -20.84 2.35 21.58
N GLY A 402 -21.04 1.58 22.66
CA GLY A 402 -22.04 0.50 22.72
C GLY A 402 -21.59 -0.83 22.11
N HIS A 403 -20.31 -0.96 21.76
CA HIS A 403 -19.68 -2.22 21.37
C HIS A 403 -18.69 -2.68 22.44
N THR A 404 -18.68 -3.98 22.70
CA THR A 404 -17.72 -4.62 23.59
C THR A 404 -16.49 -5.07 22.80
N ILE A 405 -15.30 -4.73 23.29
CA ILE A 405 -14.01 -5.22 22.80
C ILE A 405 -13.48 -6.26 23.78
N HIS A 406 -13.30 -7.48 23.28
CA HIS A 406 -12.82 -8.66 24.01
C HIS A 406 -11.35 -8.94 23.67
N TYR A 407 -10.66 -9.67 24.53
CA TYR A 407 -9.26 -10.06 24.35
C TYR A 407 -9.13 -11.57 24.05
N PHE A 408 -8.56 -11.89 22.89
CA PHE A 408 -8.38 -13.26 22.41
C PHE A 408 -6.99 -13.80 22.79
N ARG A 409 -6.93 -14.71 23.77
CA ARG A 409 -5.67 -15.10 24.45
C ARG A 409 -4.90 -16.25 23.81
N LEU A 410 -5.32 -16.75 22.65
CA LEU A 410 -4.74 -17.96 22.04
C LEU A 410 -3.59 -17.63 21.08
N LYS A 411 -2.35 -17.72 21.58
CA LYS A 411 -1.13 -17.53 20.77
C LYS A 411 -1.05 -18.53 19.62
N GLY A 412 -0.81 -18.02 18.41
CA GLY A 412 -0.59 -18.83 17.20
C GLY A 412 -1.86 -19.45 16.62
N PHE A 413 -3.04 -19.04 17.11
CA PHE A 413 -4.31 -19.62 16.70
C PHE A 413 -4.60 -19.42 15.21
N PHE A 414 -4.55 -18.18 14.72
CA PHE A 414 -4.90 -17.85 13.33
C PHE A 414 -3.97 -18.46 12.28
N GLN A 415 -2.70 -18.66 12.63
CA GLN A 415 -1.73 -19.36 11.79
C GLN A 415 -2.20 -20.79 11.45
N LEU A 416 -2.92 -21.45 12.36
CA LEU A 416 -3.44 -22.81 12.16
C LEU A 416 -4.47 -22.88 11.03
N PHE A 417 -5.23 -21.80 10.79
CA PHE A 417 -6.36 -21.78 9.86
C PHE A 417 -5.99 -21.22 8.48
N PHE A 418 -5.18 -20.17 8.46
CA PHE A 418 -5.06 -19.34 7.26
C PHE A 418 -3.61 -19.21 6.74
N GLY A 419 -2.63 -19.76 7.48
CA GLY A 419 -1.21 -19.75 7.11
C GLY A 419 -0.49 -18.44 7.38
N GLY A 420 0.62 -18.22 6.66
CA GLY A 420 1.68 -17.26 7.03
C GLY A 420 1.26 -15.79 7.20
N ILE A 421 0.43 -15.24 6.31
CA ILE A 421 0.03 -13.80 6.41
C ILE A 421 -0.77 -13.49 7.68
N PHE A 422 -1.34 -14.51 8.33
CA PHE A 422 -2.14 -14.39 9.55
C PHE A 422 -1.33 -14.67 10.83
N GLU A 423 -0.04 -15.01 10.72
CA GLU A 423 0.88 -15.18 11.86
C GLU A 423 1.03 -13.91 12.69
N ARG A 424 0.75 -12.75 12.08
CA ARG A 424 0.79 -11.44 12.73
C ARG A 424 -0.27 -11.30 13.84
N PHE A 425 -1.31 -12.14 13.87
CA PHE A 425 -2.37 -12.12 14.89
C PHE A 425 -2.07 -13.17 15.98
N GLU A 426 -1.21 -12.85 16.94
CA GLU A 426 -0.90 -13.79 18.03
C GLU A 426 -1.91 -13.74 19.18
N ARG A 427 -2.23 -12.55 19.69
CA ARG A 427 -3.16 -12.37 20.82
C ARG A 427 -4.03 -11.14 20.58
N PRO A 428 -4.87 -11.16 19.52
CA PRO A 428 -5.62 -9.99 19.15
C PRO A 428 -6.74 -9.71 20.16
N TYR A 429 -7.29 -8.50 20.09
CA TYR A 429 -8.61 -8.17 20.58
C TYR A 429 -9.64 -8.48 19.49
N TYR A 430 -10.91 -8.61 19.85
CA TYR A 430 -11.98 -8.78 18.87
C TYR A 430 -13.27 -8.05 19.27
N THR A 431 -14.10 -7.76 18.27
CA THR A 431 -15.45 -7.22 18.43
C THR A 431 -16.31 -7.64 17.24
N PHE A 432 -17.61 -7.31 17.27
CA PHE A 432 -18.57 -7.64 16.22
C PHE A 432 -19.01 -6.35 15.51
N LEU A 433 -18.93 -6.34 14.18
CA LEU A 433 -19.35 -5.23 13.31
C LEU A 433 -20.14 -5.80 12.13
N GLY A 434 -21.43 -5.45 12.02
CA GLY A 434 -22.29 -6.01 10.97
C GLY A 434 -22.34 -7.54 11.04
N ASP A 435 -22.06 -8.19 9.92
CA ASP A 435 -21.93 -9.64 9.77
C ASP A 435 -20.48 -10.14 9.95
N TYR A 436 -19.59 -9.36 10.58
CA TYR A 436 -18.18 -9.71 10.76
C TYR A 436 -17.77 -9.83 12.22
N VAL A 437 -16.93 -10.83 12.49
CA VAL A 437 -16.05 -10.85 13.66
C VAL A 437 -14.72 -10.23 13.27
N VAL A 438 -14.33 -9.17 13.99
CA VAL A 438 -13.20 -8.32 13.62
C VAL A 438 -12.13 -8.38 14.70
N PHE A 439 -10.92 -8.79 14.33
CA PHE A 439 -9.77 -8.98 15.22
C PHE A 439 -8.67 -7.95 14.93
N SER A 440 -7.96 -7.47 15.96
CA SER A 440 -6.76 -6.63 15.79
C SER A 440 -5.78 -6.81 16.93
N ASN A 441 -4.48 -6.62 16.70
CA ASN A 441 -3.47 -6.61 17.76
C ASN A 441 -3.58 -5.39 18.70
N SER A 442 -4.45 -4.43 18.38
CA SER A 442 -4.59 -3.17 19.10
C SER A 442 -6.05 -2.85 19.40
N PRO A 443 -6.41 -2.61 20.67
CA PRO A 443 -7.78 -2.24 21.02
C PRO A 443 -8.14 -0.84 20.51
N SER A 444 -7.16 0.07 20.37
CA SER A 444 -7.40 1.40 19.78
C SER A 444 -7.71 1.32 18.29
N THR A 445 -7.18 0.31 17.59
CA THR A 445 -7.50 0.06 16.18
C THR A 445 -8.95 -0.38 16.02
N LEU A 446 -9.43 -1.28 16.89
CA LEU A 446 -10.84 -1.68 16.91
C LEU A 446 -11.76 -0.53 17.33
N ALA A 447 -11.36 0.28 18.31
CA ALA A 447 -12.11 1.45 18.73
C ALA A 447 -12.30 2.45 17.56
N GLU A 448 -11.24 2.72 16.79
CA GLU A 448 -11.37 3.60 15.62
C GLU A 448 -12.29 3.00 14.55
N MET A 449 -12.23 1.69 14.31
CA MET A 449 -13.17 1.03 13.39
C MET A 449 -14.62 1.09 13.87
N ILE A 450 -14.88 0.86 15.16
CA ILE A 450 -16.21 0.99 15.75
C ILE A 450 -16.73 2.43 15.57
N LYS A 451 -15.89 3.43 15.85
CA LYS A 451 -16.24 4.84 15.67
C LYS A 451 -16.65 5.14 14.22
N GLU A 452 -15.81 4.74 13.26
CA GLU A 452 -16.11 4.96 11.83
C GLU A 452 -17.38 4.22 11.40
N TYR A 453 -17.59 2.99 11.88
CA TYR A 453 -18.80 2.20 11.63
C TYR A 453 -20.07 2.86 12.19
N VAL A 454 -20.06 3.27 13.47
CA VAL A 454 -21.19 3.93 14.14
C VAL A 454 -21.52 5.28 13.51
N LEU A 455 -20.51 6.02 13.06
CA LEU A 455 -20.69 7.26 12.30
C LEU A 455 -21.16 7.00 10.86
N GLY A 456 -21.14 5.76 10.39
CA GLY A 456 -21.40 5.33 9.01
C GLY A 456 -20.35 5.81 8.01
N ASN A 457 -19.16 6.19 8.48
CA ASN A 457 -18.01 6.61 7.67
C ASN A 457 -17.28 5.36 7.16
N THR A 458 -17.95 4.59 6.31
CA THR A 458 -17.41 3.34 5.77
C THR A 458 -17.14 3.46 4.28
N LEU A 459 -16.33 2.55 3.74
CA LEU A 459 -16.01 2.54 2.31
C LEU A 459 -17.25 2.41 1.42
N ALA A 460 -18.37 1.89 1.94
CA ALA A 460 -19.65 1.83 1.23
C ALA A 460 -20.15 3.20 0.76
N ASN A 461 -19.75 4.28 1.45
CA ASN A 461 -20.10 5.66 1.09
C ASN A 461 -18.97 6.39 0.35
N ASN A 462 -17.87 5.71 0.03
CA ASN A 462 -16.74 6.29 -0.68
C ASN A 462 -16.88 6.09 -2.19
N GLU A 463 -17.08 7.17 -2.94
CA GLU A 463 -17.26 7.12 -4.39
C GLU A 463 -16.04 6.56 -5.13
N LYS A 464 -14.82 6.88 -4.67
CA LYS A 464 -13.56 6.44 -5.30
C LYS A 464 -13.41 4.92 -5.15
N HIS A 465 -13.74 4.38 -3.98
CA HIS A 465 -13.79 2.94 -3.73
C HIS A 465 -14.88 2.26 -4.56
N THR A 466 -16.12 2.76 -4.51
CA THR A 466 -17.26 2.19 -5.25
C THR A 466 -16.96 2.12 -6.76
N ARG A 467 -16.37 3.17 -7.33
CA ARG A 467 -15.94 3.21 -8.72
C ARG A 467 -14.90 2.14 -9.04
N LEU A 468 -13.86 2.00 -8.21
CA LEU A 468 -12.80 1.01 -8.41
C LEU A 468 -13.35 -0.43 -8.28
N LYS A 469 -14.18 -0.70 -7.26
CA LYS A 469 -14.84 -2.01 -7.09
C LYS A 469 -15.70 -2.37 -8.31
N GLY A 470 -16.47 -1.40 -8.83
CA GLY A 470 -17.24 -1.59 -10.07
C GLY A 470 -16.38 -1.94 -11.28
N GLN A 471 -15.17 -1.38 -11.41
CA GLN A 471 -14.24 -1.70 -12.49
C GLN A 471 -13.59 -3.09 -12.36
N LEU A 472 -13.36 -3.55 -11.13
CA LEU A 472 -12.82 -4.89 -10.84
C LEU A 472 -13.88 -6.00 -11.02
N GLY A 473 -15.16 -5.64 -10.97
CA GLY A 473 -16.28 -6.57 -11.12
C GLY A 473 -16.63 -7.30 -9.82
N SER A 474 -17.64 -8.17 -9.89
CA SER A 474 -18.13 -8.96 -8.76
C SER A 474 -17.67 -10.41 -8.83
N ARG A 475 -17.87 -11.17 -7.74
CA ARG A 475 -17.65 -12.63 -7.68
C ARG A 475 -16.21 -13.04 -8.01
N LYS A 476 -15.25 -12.41 -7.33
CA LYS A 476 -13.82 -12.68 -7.46
C LYS A 476 -13.34 -13.53 -6.29
N ASN A 477 -12.21 -14.21 -6.45
CA ASN A 477 -11.60 -15.01 -5.40
C ASN A 477 -10.78 -14.13 -4.45
N VAL A 478 -10.14 -13.10 -4.99
CA VAL A 478 -9.40 -12.11 -4.20
C VAL A 478 -9.72 -10.71 -4.70
N PHE A 479 -9.97 -9.80 -3.77
CA PHE A 479 -10.07 -8.36 -4.01
C PHE A 479 -8.99 -7.62 -3.22
N GLY A 480 -8.22 -6.80 -3.90
CA GLY A 480 -7.28 -5.87 -3.27
C GLY A 480 -7.66 -4.43 -3.52
N TYR A 481 -7.48 -3.60 -2.51
CA TYR A 481 -7.71 -2.16 -2.57
C TYR A 481 -6.60 -1.43 -1.83
N MET A 482 -6.17 -0.29 -2.36
CA MET A 482 -5.25 0.63 -1.74
C MET A 482 -5.63 2.07 -2.12
N GLN A 483 -5.68 2.94 -1.12
CA GLN A 483 -5.82 4.38 -1.32
C GLN A 483 -4.48 5.06 -1.07
N THR A 484 -3.77 5.43 -2.13
CA THR A 484 -2.37 5.89 -2.02
C THR A 484 -2.15 7.03 -1.03
N PRO A 485 -3.05 8.03 -0.87
CA PRO A 485 -2.85 9.06 0.15
C PRO A 485 -2.96 8.55 1.59
N ASN A 486 -3.68 7.45 1.82
CA ASN A 486 -3.80 6.80 3.12
C ASN A 486 -2.67 5.82 3.41
N THR A 487 -2.00 5.30 2.37
CA THR A 487 -0.89 4.36 2.50
C THR A 487 0.48 5.04 2.53
N TYR A 488 0.59 6.30 2.10
CA TYR A 488 1.87 6.97 1.90
C TYR A 488 2.79 6.94 3.13
N GLU A 489 2.31 7.37 4.29
CA GLU A 489 3.13 7.47 5.51
C GLU A 489 3.61 6.07 5.95
N PHE A 490 2.73 5.07 5.86
CA PHE A 490 3.10 3.67 6.14
C PHE A 490 4.21 3.16 5.22
N LEU A 491 4.11 3.41 3.91
CA LEU A 491 5.15 3.02 2.95
C LEU A 491 6.45 3.80 3.18
N TYR A 492 6.34 5.11 3.45
CA TYR A 492 7.48 5.96 3.74
C TYR A 492 8.27 5.40 4.93
N ASP A 493 7.59 5.10 6.05
CA ASP A 493 8.21 4.53 7.24
C ASP A 493 8.76 3.11 7.01
N ALA A 494 8.16 2.34 6.09
CA ALA A 494 8.64 1.00 5.78
C ALA A 494 9.88 0.96 4.86
N PHE A 495 10.18 2.05 4.13
CA PHE A 495 11.33 2.12 3.21
C PHE A 495 12.64 2.55 3.89
N LYS A 496 13.78 2.14 3.33
CA LYS A 496 15.12 2.63 3.71
C LYS A 496 15.32 4.09 3.33
N ALA A 497 16.27 4.75 4.00
CA ALA A 497 16.51 6.19 3.88
C ALA A 497 16.72 6.70 2.43
N ASP A 498 17.48 5.98 1.61
CA ASP A 498 17.73 6.30 0.20
C ASP A 498 16.46 6.20 -0.66
N THR A 499 15.64 5.20 -0.37
CA THR A 499 14.35 4.97 -1.04
C THR A 499 13.32 6.02 -0.60
N ARG A 500 13.32 6.43 0.67
CA ARG A 500 12.46 7.52 1.19
C ARG A 500 12.72 8.84 0.48
N GLU A 501 13.98 9.21 0.26
CA GLU A 501 14.33 10.44 -0.47
C GLU A 501 13.75 10.43 -1.89
N SER A 502 13.81 9.27 -2.54
CA SER A 502 13.27 9.06 -3.89
C SER A 502 11.74 9.13 -3.92
N LEU A 503 11.07 8.55 -2.93
CA LEU A 503 9.62 8.59 -2.76
C LEU A 503 9.13 10.02 -2.48
N GLU A 504 9.80 10.79 -1.62
CA GLU A 504 9.42 12.17 -1.28
C GLU A 504 9.52 13.09 -2.51
N LYS A 505 10.62 12.99 -3.28
CA LYS A 505 10.79 13.76 -4.53
C LYS A 505 9.66 13.55 -5.54
N ASN A 506 8.97 12.41 -5.47
CA ASN A 506 7.92 12.01 -6.41
C ASN A 506 6.59 11.74 -5.71
N LYS A 507 6.40 12.30 -4.50
CA LYS A 507 5.20 12.15 -3.69
C LYS A 507 3.94 12.48 -4.49
N GLY A 508 3.96 13.57 -5.24
CA GLY A 508 2.83 13.96 -6.08
C GLY A 508 2.49 12.94 -7.17
N ALA A 509 3.47 12.30 -7.81
CA ALA A 509 3.23 11.25 -8.80
C ALA A 509 2.52 10.05 -8.17
N PHE A 510 2.99 9.61 -7.00
CA PHE A 510 2.39 8.50 -6.26
C PHE A 510 0.95 8.83 -5.81
N LEU A 511 0.74 10.01 -5.22
CA LEU A 511 -0.57 10.47 -4.76
C LEU A 511 -1.56 10.73 -5.90
N SER A 512 -1.07 10.98 -7.12
CA SER A 512 -1.93 11.16 -8.30
C SER A 512 -2.63 9.86 -8.70
N PHE A 513 -2.13 8.70 -8.29
CA PHE A 513 -2.83 7.42 -8.43
C PHE A 513 -3.73 7.19 -7.22
N GLU A 514 -4.84 7.92 -7.13
CA GLU A 514 -5.63 8.03 -5.89
C GLU A 514 -6.14 6.70 -5.33
N THR A 515 -6.42 5.72 -6.21
CA THR A 515 -6.82 4.36 -5.82
C THR A 515 -6.14 3.33 -6.71
N ILE A 516 -5.62 2.26 -6.12
CA ILE A 516 -5.10 1.10 -6.82
C ILE A 516 -5.88 -0.12 -6.32
N GLY A 517 -6.36 -0.96 -7.24
CA GLY A 517 -7.05 -2.18 -6.89
C GLY A 517 -6.64 -3.34 -7.79
N PHE A 518 -6.80 -4.55 -7.28
CA PHE A 518 -6.60 -5.76 -8.05
C PHE A 518 -7.70 -6.78 -7.77
N SER A 519 -7.93 -7.68 -8.72
CA SER A 519 -8.81 -8.82 -8.52
C SER A 519 -8.21 -10.08 -9.13
N LEU A 520 -8.40 -11.20 -8.45
CA LEU A 520 -8.02 -12.53 -8.93
C LEU A 520 -9.28 -13.39 -9.10
N SER A 521 -9.39 -14.11 -10.22
CA SER A 521 -10.49 -15.04 -10.51
C SER A 521 -9.96 -16.42 -10.85
N LYS A 522 -10.63 -17.45 -10.36
CA LYS A 522 -10.28 -18.85 -10.63
C LYS A 522 -10.20 -19.12 -12.14
N GLU A 523 -9.12 -19.77 -12.53
CA GLU A 523 -8.91 -20.32 -13.87
C GLU A 523 -8.00 -21.55 -13.81
N GLY A 524 -8.57 -22.73 -13.49
CA GLY A 524 -7.87 -24.02 -13.62
C GLY A 524 -6.54 -24.15 -12.85
N GLY A 525 -6.46 -23.62 -11.62
CA GLY A 525 -5.22 -23.62 -10.80
C GLY A 525 -4.28 -22.44 -11.08
N VAL A 526 -4.73 -21.48 -11.91
CA VAL A 526 -4.14 -20.17 -12.14
C VAL A 526 -5.21 -19.11 -11.83
N PHE A 527 -4.79 -17.87 -11.60
CA PHE A 527 -5.71 -16.75 -11.49
C PHE A 527 -5.70 -15.88 -12.75
N GLU A 528 -6.86 -15.64 -13.33
CA GLU A 528 -7.08 -14.45 -14.15
C GLU A 528 -6.90 -13.23 -13.24
N THR A 529 -6.01 -12.32 -13.63
CA THR A 529 -5.56 -11.17 -12.84
C THR A 529 -5.94 -9.89 -13.53
N GLN A 530 -6.51 -8.96 -12.77
CA GLN A 530 -6.73 -7.58 -13.19
C GLN A 530 -6.16 -6.62 -12.15
N ILE A 531 -5.45 -5.59 -12.60
CA ILE A 531 -4.97 -4.48 -11.75
C ILE A 531 -5.40 -3.16 -12.38
N ILE A 532 -5.93 -2.25 -11.57
CA ILE A 532 -6.34 -0.91 -12.01
C ILE A 532 -5.74 0.13 -11.06
N ALA A 533 -5.03 1.10 -11.61
CA ALA A 533 -4.63 2.32 -10.90
C ALA A 533 -5.36 3.52 -11.51
N ASN A 534 -6.31 4.09 -10.76
CA ASN A 534 -7.06 5.27 -11.20
C ASN A 534 -6.22 6.54 -10.96
N TYR A 535 -6.21 7.42 -11.95
CA TYR A 535 -5.37 8.62 -11.97
C TYR A 535 -6.20 9.89 -11.82
N ASN A 536 -5.74 10.80 -10.98
CA ASN A 536 -6.30 12.13 -10.73
C ASN A 536 -5.14 13.11 -10.44
N ASP A 537 -4.93 14.08 -11.33
CA ASP A 537 -3.87 15.09 -11.21
C ASP A 537 -4.09 16.08 -10.05
N LYS A 538 -5.34 16.21 -9.56
CA LYS A 538 -5.68 17.07 -8.42
C LYS A 538 -5.54 16.37 -7.06
N ALA A 539 -5.45 15.05 -7.03
CA ALA A 539 -5.40 14.27 -5.79
C ALA A 539 -4.24 14.67 -4.83
N PRO A 540 -3.03 15.03 -5.29
CA PRO A 540 -1.97 15.48 -4.39
C PRO A 540 -2.33 16.76 -3.62
N GLU A 541 -3.00 17.70 -4.27
CA GLU A 541 -3.43 18.94 -3.65
C GLU A 541 -4.64 18.73 -2.72
N GLU A 542 -5.63 17.93 -3.14
CA GLU A 542 -6.74 17.48 -2.29
C GLU A 542 -6.21 16.82 -1.01
N TYR A 543 -5.21 15.95 -1.13
CA TYR A 543 -4.59 15.28 0.01
C TYR A 543 -3.91 16.27 0.95
N LYS A 544 -3.13 17.21 0.40
CA LYS A 544 -2.47 18.25 1.19
C LYS A 544 -3.48 19.08 1.99
N MET A 545 -4.62 19.43 1.38
CA MET A 545 -5.67 20.17 2.07
C MET A 545 -6.38 19.35 3.13
N ARG A 546 -6.69 18.08 2.83
CA ARG A 546 -7.28 17.17 3.81
C ARG A 546 -6.38 16.99 5.03
N GLU A 547 -5.07 16.78 4.80
CA GLU A 547 -4.11 16.59 5.89
C GLU A 547 -3.93 17.86 6.72
N LEU A 548 -3.93 19.02 6.07
CA LEU A 548 -3.92 20.31 6.76
C LEU A 548 -5.18 20.48 7.62
N ASN A 549 -6.38 20.25 7.07
CA ASN A 549 -7.63 20.29 7.83
C ASN A 549 -7.60 19.32 9.02
N ARG A 550 -7.12 18.09 8.82
CA ARG A 550 -6.97 17.08 9.88
C ARG A 550 -6.09 17.59 11.03
N GLN A 551 -4.97 18.26 10.73
CA GLN A 551 -4.12 18.85 11.75
C GLN A 551 -4.84 19.90 12.61
N PHE A 552 -5.84 20.59 12.06
CA PHE A 552 -6.71 21.49 12.81
C PHE A 552 -7.81 20.77 13.59
N GLU A 553 -8.21 19.58 13.17
CA GLU A 553 -9.25 18.79 13.82
C GLU A 553 -8.70 17.85 14.91
N ASN A 554 -7.40 17.55 14.91
CA ASN A 554 -6.77 16.59 15.84
C ASN A 554 -7.11 16.83 17.32
N GLN A 555 -7.06 18.08 17.80
CA GLN A 555 -7.36 18.39 19.19
C GLN A 555 -8.86 18.18 19.51
N ILE A 556 -9.72 18.49 18.54
CA ILE A 556 -11.16 18.29 18.58
C ILE A 556 -11.48 16.81 18.68
N ASN A 557 -10.86 16.01 17.82
CA ASN A 557 -11.02 14.55 17.77
C ASN A 557 -10.66 13.92 19.12
N LYS A 558 -9.57 14.34 19.79
CA LYS A 558 -9.21 13.84 21.13
C LYS A 558 -10.28 14.14 22.17
N ILE A 559 -10.83 15.35 22.15
CA ILE A 559 -11.89 15.76 23.08
C ILE A 559 -13.16 14.97 22.82
N GLU A 560 -13.60 14.85 21.56
CA GLU A 560 -14.78 14.07 21.19
C GLU A 560 -14.63 12.57 21.47
N ALA A 561 -13.41 12.02 21.31
CA ALA A 561 -13.10 10.62 21.57
C ALA A 561 -13.01 10.26 23.06
N GLY A 562 -13.27 11.22 23.95
CA GLY A 562 -13.27 10.94 25.39
C GLY A 562 -11.88 10.92 26.03
N PHE A 563 -10.82 11.32 25.33
CA PHE A 563 -9.42 11.18 25.80
C PHE A 563 -9.16 11.83 27.18
N TYR A 564 -9.88 12.92 27.45
CA TYR A 564 -9.73 13.72 28.67
C TYR A 564 -10.81 13.44 29.72
N TYR A 565 -11.61 12.37 29.56
CA TYR A 565 -12.68 12.04 30.48
C TYR A 565 -12.18 11.10 31.58
N PRO A 566 -12.46 11.39 32.86
CA PRO A 566 -12.11 10.49 33.95
C PRO A 566 -12.97 9.22 33.90
N VAL A 567 -12.33 8.04 33.97
CA VAL A 567 -13.00 6.75 34.16
C VAL A 567 -12.90 6.38 35.64
N ILE A 568 -14.02 6.42 36.37
CA ILE A 568 -14.07 6.12 37.80
C ILE A 568 -14.38 4.63 37.98
N PRO A 569 -13.52 3.84 38.65
CA PRO A 569 -13.82 2.44 38.96
C PRO A 569 -14.98 2.30 39.95
N ASP A 570 -15.83 1.28 39.76
CA ASP A 570 -16.97 0.98 40.63
C ASP A 570 -16.56 0.84 42.12
N SER A 571 -15.35 0.33 42.38
CA SER A 571 -14.82 0.18 43.74
C SER A 571 -14.63 1.50 44.49
N ILE A 572 -14.53 2.62 43.77
CA ILE A 572 -14.31 3.96 44.31
C ILE A 572 -15.63 4.73 44.39
N ALA A 573 -16.54 4.51 43.44
CA ALA A 573 -17.90 5.04 43.50
C ALA A 573 -18.63 4.65 44.81
N VAL A 574 -18.29 3.47 45.38
CA VAL A 574 -18.92 2.93 46.60
C VAL A 574 -18.16 3.29 47.90
N SER A 575 -16.94 3.86 47.82
CA SER A 575 -16.08 4.04 49.00
C SER A 575 -16.37 5.30 49.83
N GLY A 576 -17.25 6.20 49.36
CA GLY A 576 -17.60 7.46 50.05
C GLY A 576 -16.48 8.51 50.05
N GLN A 577 -15.44 8.33 49.23
CA GLN A 577 -14.30 9.23 49.16
C GLN A 577 -14.64 10.50 48.35
N GLU A 578 -14.50 11.69 48.95
CA GLU A 578 -14.89 12.98 48.33
C GLU A 578 -13.90 13.48 47.26
N TYR A 579 -12.69 12.92 47.17
CA TYR A 579 -11.67 13.35 46.21
C TYR A 579 -10.95 12.15 45.58
N TYR A 580 -10.81 12.18 44.26
CA TYR A 580 -10.22 11.13 43.46
C TYR A 580 -9.02 11.63 42.64
N GLU A 581 -7.96 10.82 42.62
CA GLU A 581 -6.81 11.00 41.74
C GLU A 581 -6.54 9.70 40.97
N TYR A 582 -6.44 9.80 39.65
CA TYR A 582 -6.19 8.69 38.75
C TYR A 582 -5.07 9.02 37.79
N LYS A 583 -4.17 8.07 37.57
CA LYS A 583 -3.08 8.19 36.60
C LYS A 583 -3.25 7.13 35.52
N SER A 584 -3.42 7.56 34.27
CA SER A 584 -3.27 6.72 33.09
C SER A 584 -1.82 6.78 32.57
N GLU A 585 -1.53 6.02 31.52
CA GLU A 585 -0.23 6.13 30.81
C GLU A 585 0.01 7.53 30.21
N GLN A 586 -1.06 8.29 30.00
CA GLN A 586 -1.05 9.51 29.18
C GLN A 586 -1.36 10.78 30.00
N ALA A 587 -2.11 10.67 31.09
CA ALA A 587 -2.56 11.82 31.88
C ALA A 587 -2.85 11.47 33.35
N ILE A 588 -2.90 12.50 34.18
CA ILE A 588 -3.33 12.44 35.58
C ILE A 588 -4.62 13.23 35.71
N PHE A 589 -5.63 12.67 36.37
CA PHE A 589 -6.95 13.24 36.57
C PHE A 589 -7.17 13.47 38.05
N LYS A 590 -7.73 14.63 38.41
CA LYS A 590 -7.98 15.02 39.80
C LYS A 590 -9.32 15.72 39.92
N GLY A 591 -10.14 15.36 40.89
CA GLY A 591 -11.39 16.07 41.15
C GLY A 591 -12.19 15.51 42.31
N ALA A 592 -13.29 16.21 42.63
CA ALA A 592 -14.18 15.84 43.71
C ALA A 592 -15.30 14.90 43.23
N LEU A 593 -15.78 14.07 44.15
CA LEU A 593 -16.93 13.19 43.97
C LEU A 593 -18.04 13.59 44.93
N LYS A 594 -19.28 13.51 44.47
CA LYS A 594 -20.49 13.66 45.27
C LYS A 594 -21.44 12.50 44.94
N ASP A 595 -21.81 11.72 45.94
CA ASP A 595 -22.65 10.52 45.80
C ASP A 595 -22.11 9.50 44.77
N GLY A 596 -20.79 9.37 44.67
CA GLY A 596 -20.10 8.47 43.74
C GLY A 596 -19.92 9.01 42.32
N GLU A 597 -20.45 10.20 42.02
CA GLU A 597 -20.40 10.86 40.71
C GLU A 597 -19.45 12.07 40.70
N PRO A 598 -18.86 12.46 39.56
CA PRO A 598 -18.05 13.68 39.45
C PRO A 598 -18.82 14.95 39.84
N ASP A 599 -18.21 15.80 40.67
CA ASP A 599 -18.76 17.09 41.08
C ASP A 599 -17.70 18.21 41.06
N GLY A 600 -18.15 19.44 40.86
CA GLY A 600 -17.28 20.61 40.81
C GLY A 600 -16.34 20.63 39.60
N VAL A 601 -15.08 21.00 39.79
CA VAL A 601 -14.12 21.10 38.66
C VAL A 601 -13.11 19.95 38.72
N TRP A 602 -13.09 19.16 37.67
CA TRP A 602 -12.07 18.14 37.45
C TRP A 602 -10.94 18.69 36.59
N CYS A 603 -9.70 18.41 36.99
CA CYS A 603 -8.51 18.85 36.29
C CYS A 603 -7.79 17.65 35.66
N VAL A 604 -7.27 17.86 34.45
CA VAL A 604 -6.45 16.88 33.74
C VAL A 604 -5.05 17.45 33.58
N PHE A 605 -4.04 16.66 33.87
CA PHE A 605 -2.63 17.01 33.81
C PHE A 605 -1.89 16.01 32.91
N ASN A 606 -0.79 16.42 32.31
CA ASN A 606 0.13 15.48 31.68
C ASN A 606 0.89 14.69 32.75
N VAL A 607 1.63 13.65 32.34
CA VAL A 607 2.43 12.81 33.25
C VAL A 607 3.55 13.58 33.98
N ALA A 608 3.93 14.76 33.49
CA ALA A 608 4.89 15.67 34.14
C ALA A 608 4.22 16.65 35.14
N GLY A 609 2.90 16.56 35.33
CA GLY A 609 2.14 17.37 36.29
C GLY A 609 1.66 18.72 35.78
N LYS A 610 1.74 18.97 34.47
CA LYS A 610 1.31 20.23 33.85
C LYS A 610 -0.17 20.19 33.48
N LEU A 611 -0.92 21.25 33.80
CA LEU A 611 -2.37 21.32 33.56
C LEU A 611 -2.67 21.32 32.05
N LEU A 612 -3.49 20.37 31.60
CA LEU A 612 -3.95 20.22 30.22
C LEU A 612 -5.37 20.74 30.02
N GLY A 613 -6.23 20.63 31.04
CA GLY A 613 -7.60 21.11 30.93
C GLY A 613 -8.42 20.98 32.20
N GLN A 614 -9.61 21.57 32.16
CA GLN A 614 -10.56 21.60 33.28
C GLN A 614 -11.98 21.30 32.81
N PHE A 615 -12.70 20.49 33.58
CA PHE A 615 -14.06 20.04 33.30
C PHE A 615 -15.01 20.49 34.42
N PRO A 616 -15.96 21.39 34.13
CA PRO A 616 -16.99 21.76 35.09
C PRO A 616 -18.09 20.69 35.10
N TYR A 617 -18.29 20.03 36.23
CA TYR A 617 -19.33 19.05 36.49
C TYR A 617 -20.44 19.64 37.37
N GLY A 618 -21.68 19.28 37.04
CA GLY A 618 -22.86 19.50 37.86
C GLY A 618 -23.84 18.33 37.71
N ASN A 619 -24.32 17.78 38.83
CA ASN A 619 -25.19 16.59 38.86
C ASN A 619 -24.61 15.40 38.06
N GLY A 620 -23.31 15.12 38.23
CA GLY A 620 -22.62 14.00 37.57
C GLY A 620 -22.33 14.20 36.07
N LYS A 621 -22.68 15.35 35.49
CA LYS A 621 -22.48 15.64 34.05
C LYS A 621 -21.68 16.90 33.83
N ILE A 622 -20.91 16.94 32.75
CA ILE A 622 -20.17 18.15 32.37
C ILE A 622 -21.16 19.22 31.89
N ASP A 623 -21.12 20.40 32.50
CA ASP A 623 -22.01 21.51 32.13
C ASP A 623 -21.28 22.85 32.28
N GLY A 624 -21.16 23.62 31.19
CA GLY A 624 -20.39 24.86 31.15
C GLY A 624 -19.21 24.83 30.17
N VAL A 625 -18.29 25.80 30.32
CA VAL A 625 -17.13 25.95 29.43
C VAL A 625 -15.91 25.27 30.03
N ALA A 626 -15.37 24.27 29.33
CA ALA A 626 -14.17 23.55 29.66
C ALA A 626 -12.95 24.13 28.89
N PRO A 627 -11.99 24.78 29.57
CA PRO A 627 -10.76 25.25 28.95
C PRO A 627 -9.68 24.16 28.87
N PHE A 628 -8.88 24.20 27.80
CA PHE A 628 -7.69 23.38 27.59
C PHE A 628 -6.49 24.27 27.33
N PHE A 629 -5.30 23.80 27.72
CA PHE A 629 -4.09 24.62 27.73
C PHE A 629 -2.96 23.99 26.91
N TYR A 630 -2.19 24.85 26.26
CA TYR A 630 -0.87 24.50 25.75
C TYR A 630 0.06 24.17 26.90
N GLU A 631 1.18 23.52 26.58
CA GLU A 631 2.16 23.26 27.60
C GLU A 631 2.63 24.56 28.27
N ASN A 632 2.89 25.64 27.55
CA ASN A 632 3.32 26.89 28.19
C ASN A 632 2.27 27.56 29.10
N GLY A 633 1.03 27.04 29.17
CA GLY A 633 -0.07 27.56 29.98
C GLY A 633 -1.05 28.45 29.22
N ASP A 634 -0.78 28.75 27.95
CA ASP A 634 -1.67 29.55 27.11
C ASP A 634 -2.93 28.76 26.74
N LEU A 635 -4.02 29.48 26.43
CA LEU A 635 -5.29 28.86 26.06
C LEU A 635 -5.18 28.15 24.71
N LEU A 636 -5.36 26.83 24.72
CA LEU A 636 -5.38 26.00 23.52
C LEU A 636 -6.79 25.92 22.94
N ALA A 637 -7.77 25.55 23.76
CA ALA A 637 -9.13 25.34 23.31
C ALA A 637 -10.17 25.66 24.39
N GLN A 638 -11.40 25.90 23.95
CA GLN A 638 -12.59 26.04 24.79
C GLN A 638 -13.71 25.17 24.23
N VAL A 639 -14.25 24.29 25.07
CA VAL A 639 -15.35 23.39 24.74
C VAL A 639 -16.55 23.79 25.57
N THR A 640 -17.66 24.11 24.93
CA THR A 640 -18.92 24.39 25.62
C THR A 640 -19.69 23.09 25.74
N TYR A 641 -20.04 22.69 26.96
CA TYR A 641 -20.89 21.56 27.26
C TYR A 641 -22.27 22.01 27.73
N LYS A 642 -23.29 21.23 27.36
CA LYS A 642 -24.66 21.35 27.87
C LYS A 642 -25.19 19.97 28.23
N ASN A 643 -25.46 19.71 29.50
CA ASN A 643 -25.94 18.42 30.02
C ASN A 643 -25.07 17.22 29.59
N GLY A 644 -23.74 17.36 29.65
CA GLY A 644 -22.77 16.32 29.27
C GLY A 644 -22.47 16.23 27.78
N LEU A 645 -23.16 16.98 26.92
CA LEU A 645 -22.97 16.96 25.46
C LEU A 645 -22.27 18.23 24.97
N ILE A 646 -21.36 18.08 24.02
CA ILE A 646 -20.70 19.23 23.38
C ILE A 646 -21.74 20.08 22.62
N ALA A 647 -21.68 21.39 22.84
CA ALA A 647 -22.53 22.41 22.25
C ALA A 647 -21.73 23.41 21.37
N GLY A 648 -20.41 23.51 21.56
CA GLY A 648 -19.55 24.36 20.74
C GLY A 648 -18.06 24.12 21.02
N TYR A 649 -17.23 24.42 20.03
CA TYR A 649 -15.77 24.27 20.13
C TYR A 649 -15.05 25.47 19.52
N LYS A 650 -14.04 25.98 20.23
CA LYS A 650 -13.07 26.97 19.74
C LYS A 650 -11.65 26.54 20.07
N GLU A 651 -10.73 26.78 19.15
CA GLU A 651 -9.30 26.54 19.34
C GLU A 651 -8.50 27.77 18.92
N PHE A 652 -7.34 27.95 19.54
CA PHE A 652 -6.47 29.11 19.36
C PHE A 652 -5.04 28.68 19.07
N PHE A 653 -4.32 29.49 18.29
CA PHE A 653 -2.87 29.39 18.17
C PHE A 653 -2.19 29.87 19.48
N PRO A 654 -0.90 29.55 19.70
CA PRO A 654 -0.18 30.00 20.89
C PRO A 654 -0.13 31.53 21.07
N ASP A 655 -0.29 32.30 19.99
CA ASP A 655 -0.37 33.76 20.03
C ASP A 655 -1.78 34.30 20.36
N GLY A 656 -2.75 33.41 20.61
CA GLY A 656 -4.14 33.75 20.90
C GLY A 656 -5.03 33.94 19.66
N THR A 657 -4.47 33.85 18.44
CA THR A 657 -5.26 33.96 17.20
C THR A 657 -6.24 32.80 17.10
N LEU A 658 -7.50 33.06 16.73
CA LEU A 658 -8.50 32.02 16.53
C LEU A 658 -8.04 31.05 15.44
N ARG A 659 -7.98 29.77 15.78
CA ARG A 659 -7.51 28.68 14.92
C ARG A 659 -8.67 27.90 14.31
N THR A 660 -9.66 27.56 15.14
CA THR A 660 -10.81 26.75 14.73
C THR A 660 -12.09 27.17 15.46
N GLU A 661 -13.23 27.12 14.79
CA GLU A 661 -14.56 27.31 15.39
C GLU A 661 -15.57 26.33 14.77
N ILE A 662 -16.22 25.50 15.59
CA ILE A 662 -17.17 24.47 15.14
C ILE A 662 -18.45 24.49 15.96
N ALA A 663 -19.59 24.46 15.27
CA ALA A 663 -20.92 24.31 15.87
C ALA A 663 -21.29 22.84 16.08
N TYR A 664 -22.04 22.57 17.16
CA TYR A 664 -22.51 21.24 17.52
C TYR A 664 -24.04 21.23 17.73
N ARG A 665 -24.63 20.06 17.55
CA ARG A 665 -26.02 19.78 17.89
C ARG A 665 -26.12 18.42 18.56
N LYS A 666 -26.55 18.39 19.82
CA LYS A 666 -26.69 17.18 20.64
C LYS A 666 -25.38 16.36 20.71
N GLY A 667 -24.24 17.03 20.97
CA GLY A 667 -22.94 16.37 21.12
C GLY A 667 -22.23 16.02 19.81
N VAL A 668 -22.86 16.25 18.66
CA VAL A 668 -22.31 15.89 17.35
C VAL A 668 -22.09 17.15 16.52
N ARG A 669 -20.97 17.24 15.78
CA ARG A 669 -20.69 18.38 14.89
C ARG A 669 -21.85 18.64 13.94
N HIS A 670 -22.39 19.85 13.96
CA HIS A 670 -23.54 20.22 13.16
C HIS A 670 -23.63 21.74 13.03
N GLY A 671 -23.71 22.25 11.80
CA GLY A 671 -23.75 23.68 11.52
C GLY A 671 -22.43 24.16 10.93
N THR A 672 -22.08 25.43 11.15
CA THR A 672 -20.91 26.05 10.52
C THR A 672 -19.60 25.60 11.15
N ALA A 673 -18.56 25.46 10.31
CA ALA A 673 -17.19 25.28 10.74
C ALA A 673 -16.25 26.23 9.99
N LYS A 674 -15.26 26.76 10.70
CA LYS A 674 -14.24 27.67 10.17
C LYS A 674 -12.87 27.33 10.72
N PHE A 675 -11.88 27.39 9.85
CA PHE A 675 -10.48 27.15 10.16
C PHE A 675 -9.65 28.31 9.63
N TYR A 676 -8.62 28.71 10.37
CA TYR A 676 -7.83 29.90 10.09
C TYR A 676 -6.33 29.58 10.06
N TYR A 677 -5.60 30.35 9.26
CA TYR A 677 -4.14 30.42 9.37
C TYR A 677 -3.75 31.22 10.62
N ASN A 678 -2.50 31.09 11.06
CA ASN A 678 -1.93 31.91 12.14
C ASN A 678 -1.87 33.41 11.80
N THR A 679 -2.02 33.78 10.52
CA THR A 679 -2.20 35.17 10.08
C THR A 679 -3.57 35.74 10.42
N GLY A 680 -4.51 34.91 10.89
CA GLY A 680 -5.92 35.26 11.10
C GLY A 680 -6.77 35.22 9.83
N HIS A 681 -6.17 35.00 8.66
CA HIS A 681 -6.91 34.77 7.43
C HIS A 681 -7.62 33.41 7.47
N LEU A 682 -8.81 33.35 6.88
CA LEU A 682 -9.56 32.10 6.74
C LEU A 682 -8.73 31.12 5.91
N LEU A 683 -8.62 29.88 6.35
CA LEU A 683 -8.06 28.77 5.60
C LEU A 683 -9.19 28.09 4.82
N CYS A 684 -10.24 27.71 5.53
CA CYS A 684 -11.44 27.15 4.94
C CYS A 684 -12.68 27.38 5.80
N GLU A 685 -13.85 27.35 5.16
CA GLU A 685 -15.15 27.36 5.82
C GLU A 685 -16.10 26.38 5.13
N GLY A 686 -17.01 25.83 5.93
CA GLY A 686 -18.03 24.91 5.46
C GLY A 686 -19.07 24.62 6.51
N ARG A 687 -19.73 23.47 6.38
CA ARG A 687 -20.72 23.00 7.34
C ARG A 687 -20.50 21.55 7.68
N TYR A 688 -20.83 21.18 8.91
CA TYR A 688 -21.03 19.80 9.31
C TYR A 688 -22.51 19.47 9.36
N LYS A 689 -22.85 18.22 9.05
CA LYS A 689 -24.17 17.63 9.24
C LYS A 689 -23.99 16.25 9.85
N ASN A 690 -24.36 16.12 11.11
CA ASN A 690 -24.32 14.86 11.86
C ASN A 690 -22.90 14.25 11.90
N GLY A 691 -21.91 15.08 12.21
CA GLY A 691 -20.52 14.65 12.35
C GLY A 691 -19.71 14.72 11.06
N ARG A 692 -20.37 14.78 9.89
CA ARG A 692 -19.71 14.79 8.58
C ARG A 692 -19.64 16.17 7.96
N GLN A 693 -18.56 16.47 7.24
CA GLN A 693 -18.48 17.64 6.37
C GLN A 693 -19.60 17.54 5.32
N ALA A 694 -20.33 18.63 5.08
CA ALA A 694 -21.48 18.65 4.19
C ALA A 694 -21.56 19.94 3.38
N GLY A 695 -21.97 19.81 2.13
CA GLY A 695 -22.10 20.91 1.18
C GLY A 695 -20.76 21.45 0.68
N LYS A 696 -20.78 22.72 0.26
CA LYS A 696 -19.60 23.37 -0.35
C LYS A 696 -18.64 23.88 0.71
N TRP A 697 -17.40 23.40 0.65
CA TRP A 697 -16.28 23.94 1.41
C TRP A 697 -15.48 24.89 0.53
N ARG A 698 -15.20 26.08 1.08
CA ARG A 698 -14.42 27.10 0.39
C ARG A 698 -13.04 27.17 1.01
N TYR A 699 -12.01 27.18 0.15
CA TYR A 699 -10.62 27.26 0.56
C TYR A 699 -10.00 28.60 0.15
N TYR A 700 -9.02 29.03 0.94
CA TYR A 700 -8.38 30.32 0.81
C TYR A 700 -6.86 30.15 0.92
N LYS A 701 -6.12 31.01 0.23
CA LYS A 701 -4.66 31.09 0.37
C LYS A 701 -4.31 31.77 1.70
N VAL A 702 -3.08 31.57 2.17
CA VAL A 702 -2.55 32.26 3.36
C VAL A 702 -2.59 33.79 3.25
N THR A 703 -2.64 34.33 2.02
CA THR A 703 -2.79 35.75 1.70
C THR A 703 -4.24 36.26 1.76
N GLY A 704 -5.22 35.38 2.02
CA GLY A 704 -6.64 35.72 2.09
C GLY A 704 -7.41 35.63 0.77
N GLU A 705 -6.74 35.39 -0.35
CA GLU A 705 -7.40 35.19 -1.65
C GLU A 705 -8.18 33.86 -1.69
N LYS A 706 -9.38 33.88 -2.29
CA LYS A 706 -10.13 32.65 -2.56
C LYS A 706 -9.38 31.76 -3.54
N ARG A 707 -9.42 30.45 -3.30
CA ARG A 707 -9.03 29.44 -4.28
C ARG A 707 -10.24 29.07 -5.14
N ASP A 708 -9.98 28.69 -6.38
CA ASP A 708 -11.00 28.15 -7.28
C ASP A 708 -11.40 26.71 -6.91
N ASP A 709 -10.64 26.09 -6.01
CA ASP A 709 -10.85 24.73 -5.50
C ASP A 709 -12.03 24.70 -4.51
N LEU A 710 -13.21 24.35 -5.02
CA LEU A 710 -14.38 24.01 -4.21
C LEU A 710 -14.40 22.50 -4.01
N LEU A 711 -14.27 22.06 -2.75
CA LEU A 711 -14.59 20.68 -2.40
C LEU A 711 -16.08 20.63 -2.05
N ILE A 712 -16.79 19.71 -2.70
CA ILE A 712 -18.20 19.44 -2.44
C ILE A 712 -18.22 18.10 -1.70
N TYR A 713 -18.78 18.12 -0.50
CA TYR A 713 -19.04 16.92 0.30
C TYR A 713 -20.54 16.68 0.28
N ASP A 714 -20.95 15.45 0.02
CA ASP A 714 -22.36 15.06 -0.15
C ASP A 714 -23.12 14.90 1.17
#